data_AF-A0A921R8M5-F1
#
_entry.id   AF-A0A921R8M5-F1
#
_cell.length_a   1.000
_cell.length_b   1.000
_cell.length_c   1.000
_cell.angle_alpha   90.00
_cell.angle_beta   90.00
_cell.angle_gamma   90.00
#
_symmetry.space_group_name_H-M   'P 1'
#
loop_
_entity.id
_entity.type
_entity.pdbx_description
1 polymer ?
#
loop_
_entity_poly.entity_id
_entity_poly.type
_entity_poly.pdbx_seq_one_letter_code
_entity_poly.pdbx_strand_id
1 'polypeptide(L)'
;MARGGGRGGGGSRGAVVDSMAVVLIGLAMALAAATTQVASAAGHDYRQALSKSILYFEAQRSGRLPGSQRVSWRADSGLRDGKANGVDLVGGYYDAGDNVKFGLPMAFTVTMMSWSVLEYGKQMAAAGELGHAVEAIKWGTDYLVKAHPEPNVLYGEVGDGDSDHDCWMRPEDMTTSRQAYRLDPQNPGSELAGETAAAMAAASLVFRSSNPGYGNTLLQHSKQLFDFADKYRGRYDSSITVARKYYASSSGYGDELLWAAAWLHEATGESRYLDYLATNADALGGTGWSINQFGWDVKYPGVQVLAAMFLLRRGGNAGAHADVLRRYKQKADLFACSCLGRGGANSVRRTPGGMVYHQSWNNVQFVTSAAFLLAAYADHLAAAGQAAQCPSAGGSSAQPSELLAFARSQVDYILGSNPRATSYMVGYGATYPRQAHHRGASIVSVKANPSFVSCQAGYSSWYHRRSANPNLLDGATVGGPDEYDNFADERDNYEQTEATTYNNAPLMGVLARLAAGHGGGRFGHHSVAADLPAEASSSTAINRTSLPSPTPAAPEHASPIEIEQNATASWTERGKTYHRYAVTVTNRSLIKTVHELHIGISKLYGQVWGVDKARYGYVLPSGLPSLPAGKSASFVYVQAAPPADVWVTGYKLL
;
A
#
# COMPACT_ATOMS: atom_id res chain seq x y z
N MET A 1 73.66 33.62 -52.82
CA MET A 1 73.13 34.72 -53.67
C MET A 1 71.75 35.04 -53.13
N ALA A 2 71.48 36.09 -52.36
CA ALA A 2 71.80 37.52 -52.40
C ALA A 2 70.49 38.31 -52.57
N ARG A 3 70.32 39.32 -51.69
CA ARG A 3 69.37 40.45 -51.68
C ARG A 3 67.97 40.15 -51.09
N GLY A 4 67.43 40.93 -50.13
CA GLY A 4 67.83 42.21 -49.56
C GLY A 4 66.68 43.23 -49.64
N GLY A 5 66.35 43.87 -48.50
CA GLY A 5 65.50 45.07 -48.38
C GLY A 5 64.01 44.77 -48.20
N GLY A 6 63.23 45.42 -47.34
CA GLY A 6 63.47 46.62 -46.52
C GLY A 6 62.13 47.36 -46.31
N ARG A 7 61.63 47.32 -45.07
CA ARG A 7 60.80 48.27 -44.29
C ARG A 7 59.74 49.20 -44.92
N GLY A 8 58.63 49.29 -44.16
CA GLY A 8 57.74 50.47 -43.98
C GLY A 8 56.27 50.05 -44.10
N GLY A 9 55.32 50.31 -43.21
CA GLY A 9 55.17 51.13 -42.00
C GLY A 9 53.64 51.22 -41.77
N GLY A 10 53.14 51.20 -40.53
CA GLY A 10 51.69 51.34 -40.29
C GLY A 10 51.28 51.02 -38.86
N GLY A 11 51.18 52.06 -38.02
CA GLY A 11 50.85 51.97 -36.61
C GLY A 11 49.36 51.93 -36.28
N SER A 12 49.11 51.63 -35.00
CA SER A 12 48.02 52.16 -34.17
C SER A 12 46.58 51.89 -34.61
N ARG A 13 46.14 50.62 -34.54
CA ARG A 13 44.70 50.29 -34.45
C ARG A 13 44.34 49.19 -33.43
N GLY A 14 45.29 48.64 -32.67
CA GLY A 14 45.04 47.48 -31.80
C GLY A 14 44.46 47.79 -30.41
N ALA A 15 44.79 48.93 -29.80
CA ALA A 15 44.56 49.09 -28.35
C ALA A 15 43.13 49.48 -27.94
N VAL A 16 42.32 50.07 -28.84
CA VAL A 16 40.96 50.53 -28.52
C VAL A 16 39.93 49.40 -28.66
N VAL A 17 40.19 48.43 -29.55
CA VAL A 17 39.26 47.33 -29.83
C VAL A 17 39.30 46.27 -28.72
N ASP A 18 40.48 46.02 -28.12
CA ASP A 18 40.62 45.08 -27.01
C ASP A 18 39.97 45.57 -25.71
N SER A 19 39.99 46.88 -25.45
CA SER A 19 39.37 47.43 -24.22
C SER A 19 37.83 47.40 -24.26
N MET A 20 37.21 47.58 -25.44
CA MET A 20 35.75 47.46 -25.56
C MET A 20 35.27 46.00 -25.52
N ALA A 21 36.05 45.05 -26.04
CA ALA A 21 35.72 43.63 -25.98
C ALA A 21 35.76 43.08 -24.54
N VAL A 22 36.73 43.49 -23.74
CA VAL A 22 36.84 43.10 -22.32
C VAL A 22 35.71 43.68 -21.48
N VAL A 23 35.30 44.94 -21.75
CA VAL A 23 34.16 45.57 -21.05
C VAL A 23 32.82 44.90 -21.45
N LEU A 24 32.63 44.53 -22.72
CA LEU A 24 31.43 43.83 -23.19
C LEU A 24 31.34 42.39 -22.66
N ILE A 25 32.45 41.67 -22.56
CA ILE A 25 32.50 40.33 -21.93
C ILE A 25 32.27 40.45 -20.42
N GLY A 26 32.85 41.46 -19.77
CA GLY A 26 32.60 41.75 -18.36
C GLY A 26 31.14 42.11 -18.07
N LEU A 27 30.50 42.91 -18.94
CA LEU A 27 29.08 43.24 -18.83
C LEU A 27 28.19 42.03 -19.13
N ALA A 28 28.54 41.18 -20.11
CA ALA A 28 27.81 39.96 -20.42
C ALA A 28 27.93 38.91 -19.32
N MET A 29 29.10 38.79 -18.66
CA MET A 29 29.26 37.94 -17.48
C MET A 29 28.58 38.53 -16.24
N ALA A 30 28.58 39.86 -16.07
CA ALA A 30 27.82 40.51 -15.01
C ALA A 30 26.31 40.44 -15.25
N LEU A 31 25.83 40.45 -16.50
CA LEU A 31 24.43 40.26 -16.86
C LEU A 31 24.04 38.78 -16.75
N ALA A 32 24.92 37.84 -17.09
CA ALA A 32 24.72 36.40 -16.85
C ALA A 32 24.70 36.07 -15.34
N ALA A 33 25.55 36.73 -14.54
CA ALA A 33 25.56 36.65 -13.07
C ALA A 33 24.43 37.47 -12.41
N ALA A 34 23.81 38.41 -13.13
CA ALA A 34 22.61 39.12 -12.67
C ALA A 34 21.31 38.43 -13.13
N THR A 35 21.36 37.54 -14.13
CA THR A 35 20.28 36.62 -14.49
C THR A 35 20.32 35.30 -13.72
N THR A 36 21.35 35.04 -12.91
CA THR A 36 21.19 34.22 -11.70
C THR A 36 20.46 35.03 -10.63
N GLN A 37 19.32 35.62 -11.01
CA GLN A 37 18.25 35.89 -10.06
C GLN A 37 17.83 34.54 -9.55
N VAL A 38 18.36 34.21 -8.37
CA VAL A 38 17.65 33.58 -7.27
C VAL A 38 16.29 33.06 -7.74
N ALA A 39 16.27 31.87 -8.35
CA ALA A 39 15.14 30.98 -8.14
C ALA A 39 15.20 30.76 -6.64
N SER A 40 14.44 31.58 -5.89
CA SER A 40 14.34 31.44 -4.46
C SER A 40 14.10 29.96 -4.20
N ALA A 41 14.77 29.43 -3.19
CA ALA A 41 14.43 28.17 -2.54
C ALA A 41 12.99 28.26 -2.00
N ALA A 42 12.00 28.37 -2.89
CA ALA A 42 10.63 28.03 -2.61
C ALA A 42 10.65 26.52 -2.53
N GLY A 43 10.64 26.01 -1.30
CA GLY A 43 10.53 24.58 -1.06
C GLY A 43 9.29 24.02 -1.77
N HIS A 44 9.35 22.74 -2.11
CA HIS A 44 8.21 22.03 -2.70
C HIS A 44 6.98 22.10 -1.79
N ASP A 45 5.79 22.28 -2.39
CA ASP A 45 4.52 22.17 -1.69
C ASP A 45 4.15 20.69 -1.52
N TYR A 46 4.69 20.07 -0.47
CA TYR A 46 4.43 18.66 -0.17
C TYR A 46 2.95 18.38 0.13
N ARG A 47 2.14 19.37 0.53
CA ARG A 47 0.70 19.17 0.77
C ARG A 47 -0.04 19.04 -0.56
N GLN A 48 0.31 19.89 -1.53
CA GLN A 48 -0.21 19.77 -2.89
C GLN A 48 0.21 18.44 -3.53
N ALA A 49 1.50 18.09 -3.44
CA ALA A 49 2.00 16.82 -3.96
C ALA A 49 1.31 15.60 -3.28
N LEU A 50 1.07 15.64 -1.97
CA LEU A 50 0.34 14.59 -1.24
C LEU A 50 -1.08 14.40 -1.80
N SER A 51 -1.82 15.49 -1.93
CA SER A 51 -3.20 15.48 -2.42
C SER A 51 -3.29 14.88 -3.83
N LYS A 52 -2.35 15.26 -4.71
CA LYS A 52 -2.20 14.69 -6.05
C LYS A 52 -1.82 13.22 -6.02
N SER A 53 -0.82 12.84 -5.23
CA SER A 53 -0.35 11.45 -5.13
C SER A 53 -1.48 10.48 -4.74
N ILE A 54 -2.39 10.91 -3.86
CA ILE A 54 -3.59 10.13 -3.49
C ILE A 54 -4.63 10.11 -4.61
N LEU A 55 -4.83 11.23 -5.32
CA LEU A 55 -5.76 11.34 -6.43
C LEU A 55 -5.45 10.34 -7.56
N TYR A 56 -4.17 10.01 -7.79
CA TYR A 56 -3.76 9.00 -8.76
C TYR A 56 -4.44 7.64 -8.54
N PHE A 57 -4.64 7.22 -7.29
CA PHE A 57 -5.30 5.94 -7.03
C PHE A 57 -6.75 5.92 -7.52
N GLU A 58 -7.45 7.05 -7.48
CA GLU A 58 -8.78 7.15 -8.07
C GLU A 58 -8.76 6.96 -9.60
N ALA A 59 -7.67 7.37 -10.26
CA ALA A 59 -7.47 7.15 -11.68
C ALA A 59 -7.15 5.69 -12.03
N GLN A 60 -6.71 4.88 -11.07
CA GLN A 60 -6.41 3.45 -11.23
C GLN A 60 -7.57 2.52 -10.85
N ARG A 61 -8.66 3.02 -10.26
CA ARG A 61 -9.79 2.20 -9.79
C ARG A 61 -10.40 1.37 -10.93
N SER A 62 -10.47 0.05 -10.81
CA SER A 62 -11.30 -0.83 -11.66
C SER A 62 -12.65 -1.08 -10.98
N GLY A 63 -13.69 -1.42 -11.75
CA GLY A 63 -15.01 -1.74 -11.24
C GLY A 63 -16.00 -0.57 -11.31
N ARG A 64 -17.02 -0.62 -10.46
CA ARG A 64 -18.05 0.42 -10.36
C ARG A 64 -17.55 1.57 -9.50
N LEU A 65 -17.36 2.75 -10.09
CA LEU A 65 -16.82 3.93 -9.41
C LEU A 65 -17.85 4.52 -8.42
N PRO A 66 -17.39 5.08 -7.29
CA PRO A 66 -18.29 5.68 -6.32
C PRO A 66 -18.78 7.05 -6.81
N GLY A 67 -19.92 7.51 -6.28
CA GLY A 67 -20.43 8.86 -6.58
C GLY A 67 -19.51 9.99 -6.11
N SER A 68 -18.58 9.70 -5.19
CA SER A 68 -17.53 10.59 -4.69
C SER A 68 -16.28 10.65 -5.57
N GLN A 69 -16.23 9.94 -6.70
CA GLN A 69 -15.07 9.91 -7.60
C GLN A 69 -14.68 11.32 -8.08
N ARG A 70 -13.45 11.75 -7.76
CA ARG A 70 -12.89 13.07 -8.15
C ARG A 70 -12.29 13.06 -9.55
N VAL A 71 -11.70 11.93 -9.96
CA VAL A 71 -11.15 11.76 -11.32
C VAL A 71 -12.29 11.61 -12.32
N SER A 72 -12.76 12.75 -12.84
CA SER A 72 -14.00 12.85 -13.59
C SER A 72 -13.96 12.20 -14.97
N TRP A 73 -12.77 12.02 -15.56
CA TRP A 73 -12.61 11.42 -16.88
C TRP A 73 -12.70 9.88 -16.90
N ARG A 74 -12.63 9.22 -15.74
CA ARG A 74 -12.85 7.77 -15.58
C ARG A 74 -14.34 7.43 -15.49
N ALA A 75 -14.72 6.22 -15.92
CA ALA A 75 -16.04 5.66 -15.66
C ALA A 75 -15.96 4.16 -15.27
N ASP A 76 -17.13 3.54 -15.06
CA ASP A 76 -17.24 2.13 -14.67
C ASP A 76 -16.59 1.20 -15.71
N SER A 77 -15.72 0.29 -15.25
CA SER A 77 -14.99 -0.66 -16.09
C SER A 77 -14.84 -2.02 -15.40
N GLY A 78 -14.43 -3.07 -16.12
CA GLY A 78 -14.17 -4.39 -15.51
C GLY A 78 -15.38 -5.03 -14.81
N LEU A 79 -16.62 -4.67 -15.20
CA LEU A 79 -17.85 -5.04 -14.50
C LEU A 79 -18.22 -6.54 -14.59
N ARG A 80 -17.41 -7.35 -15.26
CA ARG A 80 -17.60 -8.79 -15.44
C ARG A 80 -16.45 -9.61 -14.86
N ASP A 81 -15.49 -8.96 -14.21
CA ASP A 81 -14.33 -9.61 -13.61
C ASP A 81 -14.77 -10.72 -12.64
N GLY A 82 -14.22 -11.92 -12.84
CA GLY A 82 -14.54 -13.11 -12.03
C GLY A 82 -15.83 -13.86 -12.39
N LYS A 83 -16.72 -13.27 -13.21
CA LYS A 83 -18.01 -13.88 -13.55
C LYS A 83 -17.86 -15.27 -14.21
N ALA A 84 -16.88 -15.43 -15.09
CA ALA A 84 -16.58 -16.71 -15.75
C ALA A 84 -16.12 -17.80 -14.76
N ASN A 85 -15.56 -17.39 -13.62
CA ASN A 85 -15.07 -18.25 -12.56
C ASN A 85 -16.10 -18.47 -11.43
N GLY A 86 -17.32 -17.91 -11.56
CA GLY A 86 -18.37 -18.02 -10.55
C GLY A 86 -18.15 -17.17 -9.29
N VAL A 87 -17.26 -16.17 -9.35
CA VAL A 87 -16.94 -15.24 -8.24
C VAL A 87 -17.17 -13.79 -8.65
N ASP A 88 -17.32 -12.88 -7.68
CA ASP A 88 -17.29 -11.44 -7.94
C ASP A 88 -15.88 -10.92 -7.69
N LEU A 89 -15.17 -10.54 -8.76
CA LEU A 89 -13.86 -9.90 -8.67
C LEU A 89 -13.90 -8.45 -9.18
N VAL A 90 -15.08 -7.82 -9.25
CA VAL A 90 -15.21 -6.41 -9.65
C VAL A 90 -14.63 -5.51 -8.55
N GLY A 91 -13.80 -4.54 -8.93
CA GLY A 91 -13.08 -3.66 -8.01
C GLY A 91 -11.57 -3.74 -8.17
N GLY A 92 -10.83 -3.22 -7.19
CA GLY A 92 -9.37 -3.25 -7.15
C GLY A 92 -8.74 -2.17 -8.05
N TYR A 93 -7.44 -2.25 -8.24
CA TYR A 93 -6.68 -1.30 -9.04
C TYR A 93 -6.15 -1.93 -10.32
N TYR A 94 -6.21 -1.20 -11.43
CA TYR A 94 -5.32 -1.48 -12.55
C TYR A 94 -3.89 -1.15 -12.13
N ASP A 95 -2.95 -2.00 -12.53
CA ASP A 95 -1.58 -1.99 -12.02
C ASP A 95 -0.79 -0.73 -12.44
N ALA A 96 -0.83 -0.42 -13.74
CA ALA A 96 0.00 0.61 -14.34
C ALA A 96 -0.74 1.36 -15.46
N GLY A 97 -0.16 1.43 -16.65
CA GLY A 97 -0.80 1.97 -17.86
C GLY A 97 -1.79 1.04 -18.53
N ASP A 98 -1.92 -0.18 -18.01
CA ASP A 98 -2.71 -1.30 -18.52
C ASP A 98 -4.03 -1.49 -17.79
N ASN A 99 -4.74 -2.56 -18.15
CA ASN A 99 -6.00 -2.90 -17.50
C ASN A 99 -5.95 -4.28 -16.82
N VAL A 100 -4.75 -4.80 -16.55
CA VAL A 100 -4.57 -6.02 -15.77
C VAL A 100 -4.58 -5.69 -14.28
N LYS A 101 -5.11 -6.62 -13.49
CA LYS A 101 -5.08 -6.55 -12.02
C LYS A 101 -4.08 -7.57 -11.51
N PHE A 102 -2.80 -7.20 -11.48
CA PHE A 102 -1.75 -8.03 -10.92
C PHE A 102 -1.78 -7.98 -9.39
N GLY A 103 -2.02 -9.13 -8.76
CA GLY A 103 -2.28 -9.22 -7.33
C GLY A 103 -1.07 -8.92 -6.46
N LEU A 104 0.13 -9.33 -6.87
CA LEU A 104 1.35 -9.16 -6.07
C LEU A 104 1.71 -7.68 -5.89
N PRO A 105 1.90 -6.87 -6.96
CA PRO A 105 2.14 -5.44 -6.81
C PRO A 105 0.95 -4.67 -6.21
N MET A 106 -0.30 -5.13 -6.41
CA MET A 106 -1.47 -4.53 -5.77
C MET A 106 -1.49 -4.76 -4.26
N ALA A 107 -1.18 -5.97 -3.79
CA ALA A 107 -1.08 -6.27 -2.37
C ALA A 107 0.03 -5.42 -1.73
N PHE A 108 1.21 -5.34 -2.35
CA PHE A 108 2.30 -4.47 -1.90
C PHE A 108 1.89 -2.98 -1.84
N THR A 109 1.18 -2.50 -2.86
CA THR A 109 0.59 -1.15 -2.87
C THR A 109 -0.27 -0.91 -1.64
N VAL A 110 -1.18 -1.84 -1.32
CA VAL A 110 -2.09 -1.72 -0.18
C VAL A 110 -1.34 -1.78 1.15
N THR A 111 -0.31 -2.64 1.27
CA THR A 111 0.56 -2.67 2.45
C THR A 111 1.26 -1.32 2.65
N MET A 112 1.84 -0.75 1.59
CA MET A 112 2.57 0.54 1.67
C MET A 112 1.67 1.75 1.90
N MET A 113 0.45 1.77 1.33
CA MET A 113 -0.56 2.78 1.69
C MET A 113 -0.92 2.69 3.18
N SER A 114 -1.15 1.47 3.67
CA SER A 114 -1.52 1.23 5.06
C SER A 114 -0.40 1.63 6.01
N TRP A 115 0.85 1.25 5.71
CA TRP A 115 2.01 1.67 6.49
C TRP A 115 2.17 3.19 6.47
N SER A 116 1.96 3.84 5.33
CA SER A 116 1.99 5.30 5.21
C SER A 116 0.96 5.99 6.12
N VAL A 117 -0.26 5.46 6.21
CA VAL A 117 -1.29 5.99 7.12
C VAL A 117 -0.97 5.68 8.58
N LEU A 118 -0.36 4.53 8.89
CA LEU A 118 0.02 4.17 10.26
C LEU A 118 1.13 5.06 10.80
N GLU A 119 2.16 5.37 10.00
CA GLU A 119 3.25 6.26 10.42
C GLU A 119 2.82 7.74 10.39
N TYR A 120 2.09 8.16 9.35
CA TYR A 120 1.89 9.59 9.04
C TYR A 120 0.43 10.04 8.91
N GLY A 121 -0.53 9.25 9.41
CA GLY A 121 -1.96 9.55 9.31
C GLY A 121 -2.36 10.86 10.00
N LYS A 122 -1.66 11.28 11.06
CA LYS A 122 -1.89 12.58 11.72
C LYS A 122 -1.52 13.75 10.80
N GLN A 123 -0.42 13.62 10.06
CA GLN A 123 0.05 14.61 9.10
C GLN A 123 -0.87 14.65 7.87
N MET A 124 -1.34 13.49 7.41
CA MET A 124 -2.37 13.41 6.37
C MET A 124 -3.68 14.07 6.83
N ALA A 125 -4.10 13.88 8.09
CA ALA A 125 -5.28 14.54 8.65
C ALA A 125 -5.10 16.06 8.71
N ALA A 126 -3.93 16.53 9.15
CA ALA A 126 -3.58 17.95 9.15
C ALA A 126 -3.50 18.55 7.73
N ALA A 127 -3.36 17.72 6.70
CA ALA A 127 -3.42 18.12 5.29
C ALA A 127 -4.83 17.94 4.67
N GLY A 128 -5.80 17.40 5.41
CA GLY A 128 -7.15 17.13 4.90
C GLY A 128 -7.27 15.87 4.05
N GLU A 129 -6.22 15.05 3.96
CA GLU A 129 -6.12 13.93 3.01
C GLU A 129 -6.28 12.54 3.67
N LEU A 130 -6.36 12.45 5.00
CA LEU A 130 -6.50 11.16 5.69
C LEU A 130 -7.73 10.36 5.22
N GLY A 131 -8.87 11.03 4.99
CA GLY A 131 -10.09 10.37 4.51
C GLY A 131 -9.88 9.72 3.14
N HIS A 132 -9.26 10.45 2.20
CA HIS A 132 -8.97 9.95 0.87
C HIS A 132 -7.91 8.83 0.88
N ALA A 133 -6.90 8.93 1.74
CA ALA A 133 -5.92 7.88 1.95
C ALA A 133 -6.56 6.58 2.47
N VAL A 134 -7.43 6.67 3.47
CA VAL A 134 -8.15 5.52 4.03
C VAL A 134 -9.13 4.93 3.01
N GLU A 135 -9.80 5.76 2.19
CA GLU A 135 -10.64 5.30 1.09
C GLU A 135 -9.83 4.55 0.02
N ALA A 136 -8.62 5.01 -0.30
CA ALA A 136 -7.72 4.34 -1.23
C ALA A 136 -7.30 2.95 -0.71
N ILE A 137 -6.97 2.82 0.59
CA ILE A 137 -6.70 1.52 1.23
C ILE A 137 -7.94 0.63 1.16
N LYS A 138 -9.12 1.19 1.47
CA LYS A 138 -10.38 0.44 1.48
C LYS A 138 -10.70 -0.13 0.10
N TRP A 139 -10.47 0.64 -0.97
CA TRP A 139 -10.72 0.18 -2.33
C TRP A 139 -9.91 -1.07 -2.71
N GLY A 140 -8.63 -1.08 -2.33
CA GLY A 140 -7.77 -2.24 -2.53
C GLY A 140 -8.19 -3.42 -1.66
N THR A 141 -8.39 -3.19 -0.36
CA THR A 141 -8.77 -4.26 0.59
C THR A 141 -10.15 -4.88 0.32
N ASP A 142 -11.13 -4.10 -0.15
CA ASP A 142 -12.43 -4.63 -0.58
C ASP A 142 -12.26 -5.64 -1.72
N TYR A 143 -11.33 -5.39 -2.65
CA TYR A 143 -11.01 -6.34 -3.71
C TYR A 143 -10.24 -7.56 -3.17
N LEU A 144 -9.25 -7.36 -2.29
CA LEU A 144 -8.49 -8.48 -1.72
C LEU A 144 -9.38 -9.44 -0.91
N VAL A 145 -10.40 -8.92 -0.20
CA VAL A 145 -11.42 -9.75 0.47
C VAL A 145 -12.21 -10.58 -0.53
N LYS A 146 -12.66 -9.99 -1.64
CA LYS A 146 -13.34 -10.72 -2.72
C LYS A 146 -12.44 -11.78 -3.37
N ALA A 147 -11.16 -11.46 -3.54
CA ALA A 147 -10.18 -12.34 -4.14
C ALA A 147 -9.82 -13.54 -3.26
N HIS A 148 -10.15 -13.51 -1.96
CA HIS A 148 -9.90 -14.60 -1.00
C HIS A 148 -11.23 -15.23 -0.52
N PRO A 149 -11.94 -16.00 -1.38
CA PRO A 149 -13.26 -16.55 -1.07
C PRO A 149 -13.23 -17.74 -0.09
N GLU A 150 -12.11 -18.44 0.01
CA GLU A 150 -11.93 -19.62 0.88
C GLU A 150 -10.52 -19.58 1.50
N PRO A 151 -10.30 -20.17 2.70
CA PRO A 151 -9.04 -20.01 3.45
C PRO A 151 -7.75 -20.35 2.71
N ASN A 152 -7.81 -21.23 1.70
CA ASN A 152 -6.65 -21.66 0.90
C ASN A 152 -6.84 -21.36 -0.59
N VAL A 153 -7.67 -20.38 -0.97
CA VAL A 153 -7.89 -19.99 -2.37
C VAL A 153 -7.75 -18.48 -2.51
N LEU A 154 -6.78 -18.03 -3.30
CA LEU A 154 -6.55 -16.61 -3.55
C LEU A 154 -6.51 -16.33 -5.05
N TYR A 155 -7.42 -15.52 -5.57
CA TYR A 155 -7.35 -14.99 -6.93
C TYR A 155 -6.24 -13.93 -7.01
N GLY A 156 -5.23 -14.21 -7.83
CA GLY A 156 -4.02 -13.42 -7.92
C GLY A 156 -3.93 -12.53 -9.15
N GLU A 157 -4.75 -12.76 -10.15
CA GLU A 157 -4.72 -12.00 -11.40
C GLU A 157 -6.09 -12.00 -12.08
N VAL A 158 -6.48 -10.86 -12.64
CA VAL A 158 -7.66 -10.77 -13.51
C VAL A 158 -7.26 -10.23 -14.87
N GLY A 159 -7.39 -11.13 -15.84
CA GLY A 159 -7.11 -11.07 -17.27
C GLY A 159 -5.65 -11.18 -17.66
N ASP A 160 -5.46 -11.37 -18.96
CA ASP A 160 -4.22 -11.90 -19.52
C ASP A 160 -3.36 -10.77 -20.07
N GLY A 161 -2.13 -10.66 -19.56
CA GLY A 161 -1.21 -9.58 -19.92
C GLY A 161 -0.90 -9.51 -21.41
N ASP A 162 -0.67 -10.64 -22.08
CA ASP A 162 -0.33 -10.65 -23.52
C ASP A 162 -1.50 -10.03 -24.32
N SER A 163 -2.74 -10.52 -24.12
CA SER A 163 -3.91 -10.00 -24.81
C SER A 163 -4.29 -8.56 -24.43
N ASP A 164 -4.04 -8.15 -23.18
CA ASP A 164 -4.27 -6.78 -22.72
C ASP A 164 -3.26 -5.79 -23.32
N HIS A 165 -2.02 -6.23 -23.49
CA HIS A 165 -0.91 -5.42 -24.00
C HIS A 165 -0.89 -5.36 -25.53
N ASP A 166 -1.44 -6.37 -26.21
CA ASP A 166 -1.72 -6.31 -27.66
C ASP A 166 -2.80 -5.28 -28.04
N CYS A 167 -3.47 -4.67 -27.05
CA CYS A 167 -4.52 -3.67 -27.25
C CYS A 167 -4.30 -2.36 -26.50
N TRP A 168 -4.60 -1.23 -27.16
CA TRP A 168 -4.58 0.09 -26.54
C TRP A 168 -6.00 0.65 -26.33
N MET A 169 -6.78 0.07 -25.42
CA MET A 169 -8.18 0.45 -25.19
C MET A 169 -8.38 1.19 -23.87
N ARG A 170 -9.40 2.04 -23.82
CA ARG A 170 -9.91 2.58 -22.55
C ARG A 170 -10.34 1.41 -21.66
N PRO A 171 -10.19 1.51 -20.33
CA PRO A 171 -10.73 0.52 -19.41
C PRO A 171 -12.21 0.21 -19.66
N GLU A 172 -12.98 1.23 -20.03
CA GLU A 172 -14.42 1.14 -20.26
C GLU A 172 -14.80 0.44 -21.58
N ASP A 173 -13.88 0.38 -22.55
CA ASP A 173 -14.06 -0.25 -23.87
C ASP A 173 -13.41 -1.63 -23.97
N MET A 174 -12.87 -2.16 -22.88
CA MET A 174 -12.10 -3.41 -22.94
C MET A 174 -12.90 -4.57 -23.53
N THR A 175 -12.32 -5.21 -24.54
CA THR A 175 -12.78 -6.49 -25.11
C THR A 175 -11.76 -7.62 -24.94
N THR A 176 -10.66 -7.39 -24.23
CA THR A 176 -9.59 -8.36 -23.99
C THR A 176 -10.01 -9.44 -22.99
N SER A 177 -9.24 -10.54 -22.94
CA SER A 177 -9.53 -11.60 -21.97
C SER A 177 -9.42 -11.08 -20.54
N ARG A 178 -10.46 -11.31 -19.75
CA ARG A 178 -10.51 -11.01 -18.31
C ARG A 178 -10.58 -12.27 -17.46
N GLN A 179 -9.95 -13.35 -17.94
CA GLN A 179 -9.81 -14.62 -17.24
C GLN A 179 -9.18 -14.40 -15.86
N ALA A 180 -9.78 -14.93 -14.79
CA ALA A 180 -9.19 -14.85 -13.47
C ALA A 180 -8.32 -16.08 -13.18
N TYR A 181 -7.15 -15.85 -12.60
CA TYR A 181 -6.18 -16.86 -12.19
C TYR A 181 -6.04 -16.86 -10.68
N ARG A 182 -5.79 -18.04 -10.09
CA ARG A 182 -5.82 -18.24 -8.64
C ARG A 182 -4.72 -19.16 -8.16
N LEU A 183 -4.44 -19.05 -6.87
CA LEU A 183 -3.66 -19.96 -6.07
C LEU A 183 -4.59 -20.91 -5.32
N ASP A 184 -4.13 -22.14 -5.12
CA ASP A 184 -4.77 -23.15 -4.28
C ASP A 184 -3.70 -24.15 -3.75
N PRO A 185 -4.03 -25.13 -2.90
CA PRO A 185 -3.04 -26.07 -2.37
C PRO A 185 -2.29 -26.89 -3.44
N GLN A 186 -2.84 -27.03 -4.64
CA GLN A 186 -2.18 -27.73 -5.76
C GLN A 186 -1.31 -26.78 -6.58
N ASN A 187 -1.66 -25.50 -6.60
CA ASN A 187 -0.96 -24.43 -7.30
C ASN A 187 -0.65 -23.29 -6.31
N PRO A 188 0.32 -23.49 -5.40
CA PRO A 188 0.62 -22.54 -4.33
C PRO A 188 1.31 -21.25 -4.82
N GLY A 189 1.34 -20.23 -3.97
CA GLY A 189 2.03 -18.97 -4.24
C GLY A 189 2.27 -18.19 -2.96
N SER A 190 3.32 -18.56 -2.24
CA SER A 190 3.64 -18.02 -0.91
C SER A 190 3.92 -16.53 -0.92
N GLU A 191 4.53 -16.02 -2.00
CA GLU A 191 4.82 -14.58 -2.16
C GLU A 191 3.52 -13.78 -2.16
N LEU A 192 2.63 -14.11 -3.10
CA LEU A 192 1.37 -13.40 -3.28
C LEU A 192 0.43 -13.57 -2.09
N ALA A 193 0.32 -14.78 -1.54
CA ALA A 193 -0.50 -15.02 -0.35
C ALA A 193 0.08 -14.31 0.88
N GLY A 194 1.41 -14.31 1.05
CA GLY A 194 2.11 -13.60 2.13
C GLY A 194 1.96 -12.09 2.03
N GLU A 195 2.18 -11.48 0.86
CA GLU A 195 1.99 -10.04 0.67
C GLU A 195 0.54 -9.64 0.86
N THR A 196 -0.43 -10.46 0.42
CA THR A 196 -1.85 -10.19 0.67
C THR A 196 -2.19 -10.29 2.16
N ALA A 197 -1.59 -11.24 2.88
CA ALA A 197 -1.72 -11.32 4.33
C ALA A 197 -1.14 -10.07 5.02
N ALA A 198 0.04 -9.60 4.60
CA ALA A 198 0.66 -8.37 5.09
C ALA A 198 -0.24 -7.14 4.84
N ALA A 199 -0.77 -7.00 3.63
CA ALA A 199 -1.67 -5.91 3.24
C ALA A 199 -2.90 -5.85 4.14
N MET A 200 -3.54 -7.00 4.38
CA MET A 200 -4.73 -7.09 5.22
C MET A 200 -4.43 -6.89 6.71
N ALA A 201 -3.29 -7.38 7.21
CA ALA A 201 -2.84 -7.12 8.57
C ALA A 201 -2.58 -5.62 8.79
N ALA A 202 -1.79 -5.00 7.90
CA ALA A 202 -1.48 -3.57 7.96
C ALA A 202 -2.77 -2.71 7.88
N ALA A 203 -3.66 -3.02 6.94
CA ALA A 203 -4.92 -2.30 6.80
C ALA A 203 -5.86 -2.50 8.00
N SER A 204 -5.87 -3.69 8.63
CA SER A 204 -6.67 -3.93 9.84
C SER A 204 -6.33 -2.94 10.96
N LEU A 205 -5.05 -2.59 11.11
CA LEU A 205 -4.57 -1.59 12.07
C LEU A 205 -5.16 -0.20 11.78
N VAL A 206 -5.25 0.18 10.49
CA VAL A 206 -5.79 1.47 10.02
C VAL A 206 -7.28 1.60 10.34
N PHE A 207 -8.05 0.53 10.12
CA PHE A 207 -9.50 0.54 10.34
C PHE A 207 -9.92 0.25 11.79
N ARG A 208 -9.01 -0.17 12.66
CA ARG A 208 -9.35 -0.64 14.01
C ARG A 208 -10.18 0.35 14.84
N SER A 209 -9.90 1.65 14.74
CA SER A 209 -10.66 2.67 15.48
C SER A 209 -11.91 3.16 14.75
N SER A 210 -11.84 3.30 13.42
CA SER A 210 -12.90 3.91 12.62
C SER A 210 -13.95 2.91 12.12
N ASN A 211 -13.56 1.65 11.93
CA ASN A 211 -14.41 0.55 11.47
C ASN A 211 -13.87 -0.80 12.00
N PRO A 212 -13.99 -1.06 13.32
CA PRO A 212 -13.43 -2.27 13.95
C PRO A 212 -13.97 -3.56 13.36
N GLY A 213 -15.24 -3.58 12.93
CA GLY A 213 -15.84 -4.77 12.28
C GLY A 213 -15.11 -5.13 10.99
N TYR A 214 -14.86 -4.15 10.12
CA TYR A 214 -14.08 -4.37 8.90
C TYR A 214 -12.62 -4.71 9.20
N GLY A 215 -12.00 -4.04 10.17
CA GLY A 215 -10.65 -4.37 10.64
C GLY A 215 -10.52 -5.84 11.07
N ASN A 216 -11.49 -6.36 11.82
CA ASN A 216 -11.52 -7.77 12.21
C ASN A 216 -11.70 -8.72 11.02
N THR A 217 -12.53 -8.36 10.04
CA THR A 217 -12.64 -9.13 8.78
C THR A 217 -11.29 -9.21 8.07
N LEU A 218 -10.59 -8.09 7.89
CA LEU A 218 -9.27 -8.07 7.26
C LEU A 218 -8.27 -8.94 8.03
N LEU A 219 -8.26 -8.83 9.36
CA LEU A 219 -7.37 -9.63 10.19
C LEU A 219 -7.66 -11.14 10.08
N GLN A 220 -8.93 -11.54 9.97
CA GLN A 220 -9.31 -12.94 9.75
C GLN A 220 -8.76 -13.47 8.41
N HIS A 221 -8.97 -12.73 7.32
CA HIS A 221 -8.43 -13.13 6.01
C HIS A 221 -6.89 -13.14 6.02
N SER A 222 -6.25 -12.17 6.70
CA SER A 222 -4.79 -12.11 6.84
C SER A 222 -4.22 -13.37 7.51
N LYS A 223 -4.81 -13.80 8.64
CA LYS A 223 -4.38 -15.01 9.36
C LYS A 223 -4.49 -16.26 8.48
N GLN A 224 -5.61 -16.41 7.77
CA GLN A 224 -5.86 -17.52 6.86
C GLN A 224 -4.87 -17.53 5.69
N LEU A 225 -4.60 -16.38 5.06
CA LEU A 225 -3.67 -16.27 3.94
C LEU A 225 -2.23 -16.54 4.37
N PHE A 226 -1.82 -16.11 5.56
CA PHE A 226 -0.51 -16.45 6.11
C PHE A 226 -0.38 -17.97 6.34
N ASP A 227 -1.39 -18.58 6.97
CA ASP A 227 -1.39 -20.03 7.19
C ASP A 227 -1.37 -20.79 5.85
N PHE A 228 -2.09 -20.31 4.83
CA PHE A 228 -2.05 -20.85 3.46
C PHE A 228 -0.65 -20.71 2.84
N ALA A 229 -0.06 -19.51 2.89
CA ALA A 229 1.25 -19.19 2.31
C ALA A 229 2.38 -20.04 2.91
N ASP A 230 2.39 -20.21 4.22
CA ASP A 230 3.43 -20.94 4.93
C ASP A 230 3.26 -22.47 4.81
N LYS A 231 2.02 -22.97 4.86
CA LYS A 231 1.73 -24.41 4.78
C LYS A 231 1.96 -24.99 3.40
N TYR A 232 1.59 -24.26 2.34
CA TYR A 232 1.72 -24.69 0.95
C TYR A 232 2.76 -23.83 0.25
N ARG A 233 4.05 -24.15 0.48
CA ARG A 233 5.14 -23.34 -0.06
C ARG A 233 5.35 -23.57 -1.54
N GLY A 234 5.38 -22.48 -2.30
CA GLY A 234 5.69 -22.51 -3.72
C GLY A 234 5.61 -21.13 -4.35
N ARG A 235 6.20 -20.99 -5.53
CA ARG A 235 6.27 -19.70 -6.23
C ARG A 235 4.96 -19.41 -6.95
N TYR A 236 4.40 -18.23 -6.72
CA TYR A 236 3.12 -17.85 -7.34
C TYR A 236 3.21 -17.80 -8.88
N ASP A 237 4.35 -17.40 -9.44
CA ASP A 237 4.63 -17.31 -10.88
C ASP A 237 4.89 -18.68 -11.56
N SER A 238 4.85 -19.76 -10.77
CA SER A 238 4.82 -21.14 -11.25
C SER A 238 3.39 -21.68 -11.31
N SER A 239 2.48 -21.08 -10.54
CA SER A 239 1.05 -21.41 -10.48
C SER A 239 0.22 -20.53 -11.43
N ILE A 240 0.45 -19.21 -11.39
CA ILE A 240 -0.10 -18.22 -12.30
C ILE A 240 1.01 -17.87 -13.30
N THR A 241 1.24 -18.77 -14.25
CA THR A 241 2.39 -18.67 -15.19
C THR A 241 2.32 -17.46 -16.13
N VAL A 242 1.12 -16.95 -16.39
CA VAL A 242 0.89 -15.73 -17.18
C VAL A 242 1.53 -14.49 -16.55
N ALA A 243 1.65 -14.44 -15.22
CA ALA A 243 2.27 -13.33 -14.50
C ALA A 243 3.80 -13.25 -14.71
N ARG A 244 4.45 -14.34 -15.11
CA ARG A 244 5.92 -14.48 -15.11
C ARG A 244 6.63 -13.48 -16.02
N LYS A 245 5.99 -13.03 -17.10
CA LYS A 245 6.59 -12.03 -18.01
C LYS A 245 6.51 -10.60 -17.48
N TYR A 246 5.71 -10.36 -16.44
CA TYR A 246 5.39 -9.04 -15.91
C TYR A 246 5.92 -8.86 -14.49
N TYR A 247 5.52 -9.76 -13.59
CA TYR A 247 5.81 -9.70 -12.16
C TYR A 247 6.40 -11.02 -11.65
N ALA A 248 7.48 -11.51 -12.26
CA ALA A 248 8.17 -12.72 -11.79
C ALA A 248 8.66 -12.57 -10.34
N SER A 249 8.54 -13.64 -9.54
CA SER A 249 9.08 -13.67 -8.17
C SER A 249 10.60 -13.85 -8.23
N SER A 250 11.38 -12.79 -8.22
CA SER A 250 12.84 -12.91 -8.40
C SER A 250 13.55 -13.14 -7.06
N SER A 251 13.01 -12.59 -5.98
CA SER A 251 13.47 -12.73 -4.59
C SER A 251 13.17 -14.10 -3.95
N GLY A 252 12.15 -14.82 -4.44
CA GLY A 252 11.54 -15.96 -3.76
C GLY A 252 10.38 -15.52 -2.86
N TYR A 253 10.07 -16.32 -1.82
CA TYR A 253 8.97 -16.05 -0.86
C TYR A 253 9.42 -15.88 0.58
N GLY A 254 10.73 -15.99 0.85
CA GLY A 254 11.24 -15.97 2.23
C GLY A 254 10.97 -14.63 2.90
N ASP A 255 11.15 -13.55 2.16
CA ASP A 255 10.87 -12.20 2.60
C ASP A 255 9.38 -11.92 2.79
N GLU A 256 8.48 -12.38 1.91
CA GLU A 256 7.02 -12.20 2.10
C GLU A 256 6.49 -12.96 3.32
N LEU A 257 7.02 -14.15 3.62
CA LEU A 257 6.63 -14.89 4.83
C LEU A 257 7.07 -14.16 6.11
N LEU A 258 8.30 -13.65 6.15
CA LEU A 258 8.79 -12.84 7.27
C LEU A 258 8.02 -11.50 7.37
N TRP A 259 7.69 -10.89 6.23
CA TRP A 259 6.94 -9.65 6.13
C TRP A 259 5.51 -9.79 6.65
N ALA A 260 4.79 -10.82 6.21
CA ALA A 260 3.47 -11.15 6.70
C ALA A 260 3.48 -11.45 8.21
N ALA A 261 4.46 -12.22 8.69
CA ALA A 261 4.61 -12.50 10.11
C ALA A 261 4.86 -11.22 10.93
N ALA A 262 5.70 -10.31 10.45
CA ALA A 262 5.96 -9.04 11.13
C ALA A 262 4.68 -8.17 11.22
N TRP A 263 3.92 -8.05 10.12
CA TRP A 263 2.65 -7.31 10.14
C TRP A 263 1.57 -7.96 11.00
N LEU A 264 1.48 -9.30 10.98
CA LEU A 264 0.55 -10.03 11.85
C LEU A 264 0.93 -9.88 13.31
N HIS A 265 2.23 -9.85 13.65
CA HIS A 265 2.67 -9.53 15.00
C HIS A 265 2.22 -8.12 15.41
N GLU A 266 2.47 -7.11 14.58
CA GLU A 266 2.05 -5.73 14.85
C GLU A 266 0.51 -5.62 14.98
N ALA A 267 -0.24 -6.37 14.16
CA ALA A 267 -1.71 -6.36 14.15
C ALA A 267 -2.36 -7.05 15.35
N THR A 268 -1.78 -8.17 15.80
CA THR A 268 -2.41 -9.05 16.79
C THR A 268 -1.80 -8.98 18.18
N GLY A 269 -0.50 -8.66 18.27
CA GLY A 269 0.29 -8.86 19.49
C GLY A 269 0.55 -10.34 19.83
N GLU A 270 0.09 -11.30 19.02
CA GLU A 270 0.29 -12.73 19.29
C GLU A 270 1.78 -13.11 19.18
N SER A 271 2.30 -13.81 20.19
CA SER A 271 3.70 -14.22 20.29
C SER A 271 4.14 -15.10 19.13
N ARG A 272 3.29 -16.03 18.67
CA ARG A 272 3.60 -16.98 17.59
C ARG A 272 4.12 -16.33 16.31
N TYR A 273 3.69 -15.10 15.99
CA TYR A 273 4.15 -14.40 14.80
C TYR A 273 5.55 -13.79 14.98
N LEU A 274 5.84 -13.28 16.17
CA LEU A 274 7.19 -12.86 16.52
C LEU A 274 8.13 -14.05 16.65
N ASP A 275 7.65 -15.17 17.20
CA ASP A 275 8.38 -16.44 17.28
C ASP A 275 8.70 -16.97 15.88
N TYR A 276 7.75 -16.90 14.95
CA TYR A 276 7.96 -17.26 13.55
C TYR A 276 9.03 -16.39 12.91
N LEU A 277 8.92 -15.06 13.06
CA LEU A 277 9.89 -14.10 12.54
C LEU A 277 11.30 -14.37 13.09
N ALA A 278 11.41 -14.61 14.40
CA ALA A 278 12.66 -14.90 15.09
C ALA A 278 13.29 -16.24 14.67
N THR A 279 12.48 -17.31 14.67
CA THR A 279 12.94 -18.69 14.40
C THR A 279 13.35 -18.88 12.94
N ASN A 280 12.65 -18.21 12.02
CA ASN A 280 12.91 -18.34 10.59
C ASN A 280 13.85 -17.26 10.02
N ALA A 281 14.37 -16.36 10.86
CA ALA A 281 15.13 -15.19 10.42
C ALA A 281 16.31 -15.52 9.51
N ASP A 282 17.10 -16.55 9.85
CA ASP A 282 18.24 -16.95 9.03
C ASP A 282 17.83 -17.84 7.86
N ALA A 283 16.94 -18.80 8.09
CA ALA A 283 16.49 -19.77 7.09
C ALA A 283 15.74 -19.12 5.91
N LEU A 284 15.01 -18.03 6.19
CA LEU A 284 14.29 -17.25 5.18
C LEU A 284 15.03 -15.96 4.80
N GLY A 285 16.32 -15.79 5.18
CA GLY A 285 17.16 -14.70 4.70
C GLY A 285 16.99 -13.33 5.38
N GLY A 286 16.06 -13.19 6.32
CA GLY A 286 15.77 -11.94 7.05
C GLY A 286 16.98 -11.29 7.72
N THR A 287 17.86 -12.10 8.33
CA THR A 287 19.12 -11.66 8.95
C THR A 287 20.36 -12.01 8.13
N GLY A 288 20.17 -12.52 6.90
CA GLY A 288 21.22 -13.00 6.01
C GLY A 288 21.94 -11.88 5.26
N TRP A 289 21.67 -11.73 3.96
CA TRP A 289 22.37 -10.78 3.09
C TRP A 289 21.92 -9.34 3.33
N SER A 290 22.82 -8.39 3.07
CA SER A 290 22.51 -6.97 3.13
C SER A 290 21.90 -6.52 1.81
N ILE A 291 20.58 -6.51 1.74
CA ILE A 291 19.83 -6.09 0.55
C ILE A 291 19.69 -4.57 0.54
N ASN A 292 19.92 -3.94 -0.61
CA ASN A 292 19.85 -2.49 -0.78
C ASN A 292 18.65 -2.03 -1.63
N GLN A 293 17.69 -2.92 -1.90
CA GLN A 293 16.50 -2.71 -2.70
C GLN A 293 15.25 -3.12 -1.93
N PHE A 294 14.19 -2.31 -2.03
CA PHE A 294 12.88 -2.58 -1.45
C PHE A 294 11.79 -2.26 -2.47
N GLY A 295 10.85 -3.17 -2.71
CA GLY A 295 9.84 -3.00 -3.73
C GLY A 295 8.82 -4.13 -3.73
N TRP A 296 7.99 -4.19 -4.77
CA TRP A 296 6.91 -5.17 -4.88
C TRP A 296 7.40 -6.62 -4.94
N ASP A 297 8.65 -6.88 -5.34
CA ASP A 297 9.28 -8.21 -5.36
C ASP A 297 10.11 -8.49 -4.10
N VAL A 298 10.82 -7.50 -3.55
CA VAL A 298 11.78 -7.69 -2.45
C VAL A 298 11.34 -6.96 -1.19
N LYS A 299 11.08 -7.67 -0.08
CA LYS A 299 10.63 -7.10 1.22
C LYS A 299 11.69 -7.05 2.31
N TYR A 300 12.88 -7.62 2.10
CA TYR A 300 13.91 -7.73 3.15
C TYR A 300 14.17 -6.41 3.91
N PRO A 301 14.45 -5.25 3.26
CA PRO A 301 14.66 -4.02 4.01
C PRO A 301 13.43 -3.55 4.79
N GLY A 302 12.22 -3.78 4.27
CA GLY A 302 10.96 -3.49 4.96
C GLY A 302 10.80 -4.34 6.23
N VAL A 303 11.03 -5.65 6.13
CA VAL A 303 11.04 -6.58 7.29
C VAL A 303 12.05 -6.12 8.33
N GLN A 304 13.26 -5.79 7.91
CA GLN A 304 14.36 -5.40 8.79
C GLN A 304 14.06 -4.09 9.52
N VAL A 305 13.51 -3.08 8.83
CA VAL A 305 13.07 -1.83 9.45
C VAL A 305 11.92 -2.08 10.43
N LEU A 306 10.91 -2.84 10.04
CA LEU A 306 9.75 -3.13 10.90
C LEU A 306 10.15 -3.91 12.17
N ALA A 307 10.99 -4.94 12.03
CA ALA A 307 11.54 -5.69 13.15
C ALA A 307 12.45 -4.82 14.05
N ALA A 308 13.24 -3.92 13.46
CA ALA A 308 14.03 -2.95 14.22
C ALA A 308 13.14 -2.01 15.04
N MET A 309 12.01 -1.58 14.49
CA MET A 309 11.05 -0.74 15.22
C MET A 309 10.48 -1.46 16.45
N PHE A 310 10.21 -2.77 16.38
CA PHE A 310 9.79 -3.54 17.57
C PHE A 310 10.83 -3.49 18.70
N LEU A 311 12.12 -3.57 18.35
CA LEU A 311 13.23 -3.44 19.30
C LEU A 311 13.35 -2.02 19.87
N LEU A 312 13.30 -1.00 18.99
CA LEU A 312 13.46 0.41 19.36
C LEU A 312 12.35 0.87 20.30
N ARG A 313 11.08 0.53 20.00
CA ARG A 313 9.91 0.90 20.81
C ARG A 313 9.93 0.27 22.21
N ARG A 314 10.64 -0.85 22.39
CA ARG A 314 10.81 -1.53 23.69
C ARG A 314 12.12 -1.17 24.40
N GLY A 315 12.81 -0.10 23.97
CA GLY A 315 14.06 0.35 24.59
C GLY A 315 15.19 -0.69 24.51
N GLY A 316 15.18 -1.55 23.49
CA GLY A 316 16.16 -2.63 23.34
C GLY A 316 15.86 -3.90 24.15
N ASN A 317 14.79 -3.90 24.96
CA ASN A 317 14.39 -5.07 25.75
C ASN A 317 13.26 -5.84 25.05
N ALA A 318 13.63 -6.85 24.26
CA ALA A 318 12.67 -7.73 23.58
C ALA A 318 12.70 -9.18 24.09
N GLY A 319 13.07 -9.37 25.37
CA GLY A 319 13.11 -10.70 26.00
C GLY A 319 13.99 -11.69 25.22
N ALA A 320 13.48 -12.91 25.03
CA ALA A 320 14.18 -13.99 24.33
C ALA A 320 14.53 -13.66 22.86
N HIS A 321 13.81 -12.73 22.22
CA HIS A 321 14.01 -12.37 20.81
C HIS A 321 14.94 -11.16 20.60
N ALA A 322 15.50 -10.60 21.66
CA ALA A 322 16.33 -9.40 21.57
C ALA A 322 17.55 -9.57 20.65
N ASP A 323 18.18 -10.74 20.65
CA ASP A 323 19.37 -11.00 19.84
C ASP A 323 19.06 -11.01 18.34
N VAL A 324 18.00 -11.70 17.93
CA VAL A 324 17.59 -11.74 16.52
C VAL A 324 17.07 -10.40 16.02
N LEU A 325 16.31 -9.67 16.85
CA LEU A 325 15.87 -8.31 16.49
C LEU A 325 17.04 -7.32 16.39
N ARG A 326 18.09 -7.48 17.20
CA ARG A 326 19.35 -6.72 17.04
C ARG A 326 20.03 -7.02 15.70
N ARG A 327 19.99 -8.27 15.22
CA ARG A 327 20.49 -8.63 13.88
C ARG A 327 19.63 -8.03 12.76
N TYR A 328 18.30 -8.04 12.88
CA TYR A 328 17.42 -7.31 11.95
C TYR A 328 17.73 -5.82 11.91
N LYS A 329 17.88 -5.18 13.08
CA LYS A 329 18.30 -3.78 13.17
C LYS A 329 19.65 -3.54 12.49
N GLN A 330 20.62 -4.43 12.67
CA GLN A 330 21.90 -4.31 11.98
C GLN A 330 21.70 -4.28 10.45
N LYS A 331 20.78 -5.08 9.90
CA LYS A 331 20.48 -5.04 8.46
C LYS A 331 19.73 -3.78 8.05
N ALA A 332 18.79 -3.29 8.85
CA ALA A 332 18.14 -2.01 8.63
C ALA A 332 19.15 -0.84 8.60
N ASP A 333 20.13 -0.85 9.51
CA ASP A 333 21.24 0.10 9.52
C ASP A 333 22.06 0.00 8.23
N LEU A 334 22.40 -1.21 7.76
CA LEU A 334 23.16 -1.41 6.53
C LEU A 334 22.41 -0.94 5.28
N PHE A 335 21.09 -1.14 5.21
CA PHE A 335 20.24 -0.58 4.16
C PHE A 335 20.31 0.95 4.19
N ALA A 336 20.08 1.56 5.36
CA ALA A 336 20.11 3.01 5.53
C ALA A 336 21.48 3.62 5.15
N CYS A 337 22.57 3.00 5.60
CA CYS A 337 23.93 3.41 5.26
C CYS A 337 24.22 3.22 3.76
N SER A 338 23.72 2.15 3.14
CA SER A 338 23.85 1.93 1.70
C SER A 338 23.21 3.06 0.89
N CYS A 339 21.99 3.47 1.24
CA CYS A 339 21.31 4.61 0.62
C CYS A 339 22.13 5.91 0.77
N LEU A 340 22.79 6.11 1.91
CA LEU A 340 23.67 7.28 2.15
C LEU A 340 25.03 7.22 1.45
N GLY A 341 25.38 6.13 0.75
CA GLY A 341 26.71 5.96 0.17
C GLY A 341 27.78 5.54 1.19
N ARG A 342 27.35 5.08 2.38
CA ARG A 342 28.19 4.63 3.51
C ARG A 342 28.20 3.10 3.65
N GLY A 343 27.78 2.37 2.62
CA GLY A 343 27.70 0.90 2.60
C GLY A 343 28.94 0.20 2.02
N GLY A 344 30.02 0.94 1.73
CA GLY A 344 31.18 0.39 1.01
C GLY A 344 30.75 -0.14 -0.37
N ALA A 345 31.16 -1.37 -0.70
CA ALA A 345 30.78 -2.03 -1.95
C ALA A 345 29.26 -2.27 -2.10
N ASN A 346 28.49 -2.25 -1.01
CA ASN A 346 27.04 -2.44 -1.06
C ASN A 346 26.26 -1.12 -1.23
N SER A 347 26.94 0.03 -1.37
CA SER A 347 26.29 1.34 -1.52
C SER A 347 25.43 1.39 -2.77
N VAL A 348 24.22 1.96 -2.66
CA VAL A 348 23.34 2.17 -3.82
C VAL A 348 24.01 3.13 -4.79
N ARG A 349 23.99 2.79 -6.10
CA ARG A 349 24.45 3.69 -7.16
C ARG A 349 23.54 4.91 -7.22
N ARG A 350 24.08 6.06 -7.63
CA ARG A 350 23.30 7.27 -7.84
C ARG A 350 23.53 7.82 -9.23
N THR A 351 22.51 8.45 -9.79
CA THR A 351 22.67 9.30 -10.97
C THR A 351 23.57 10.50 -10.65
N PRO A 352 24.16 11.18 -11.64
CA PRO A 352 24.88 12.44 -11.41
C PRO A 352 24.08 13.49 -10.62
N GLY A 353 22.76 13.56 -10.82
CA GLY A 353 21.83 14.41 -10.09
C GLY A 353 21.46 13.94 -8.68
N GLY A 354 21.93 12.75 -8.26
CA GLY A 354 21.83 12.27 -6.88
C GLY A 354 20.63 11.38 -6.56
N MET A 355 19.86 10.94 -7.56
CA MET A 355 18.79 9.97 -7.38
C MET A 355 19.36 8.56 -7.21
N VAL A 356 18.83 7.76 -6.27
CA VAL A 356 19.19 6.33 -6.17
C VAL A 356 18.81 5.59 -7.44
N TYR A 357 19.68 4.70 -7.92
CA TYR A 357 19.50 4.03 -9.20
C TYR A 357 19.83 2.53 -9.13
N HIS A 358 18.84 1.70 -9.47
CA HIS A 358 18.91 0.25 -9.47
C HIS A 358 18.71 -0.36 -10.85
N GLN A 359 17.82 0.19 -11.68
CA GLN A 359 17.50 -0.35 -13.00
C GLN A 359 16.92 0.72 -13.93
N SER A 360 16.79 0.43 -15.23
CA SER A 360 16.25 1.39 -16.22
C SER A 360 14.72 1.51 -16.15
N TRP A 361 14.01 0.38 -16.10
CA TRP A 361 12.55 0.40 -16.06
C TRP A 361 12.04 0.72 -14.66
N ASN A 362 11.29 1.83 -14.54
CA ASN A 362 10.55 2.20 -13.35
C ASN A 362 11.42 2.23 -12.08
N ASN A 363 12.59 2.87 -12.18
CA ASN A 363 13.52 3.01 -11.07
C ASN A 363 12.91 3.76 -9.88
N VAL A 364 11.96 4.67 -10.13
CA VAL A 364 11.30 5.48 -9.11
C VAL A 364 10.56 4.64 -8.05
N GLN A 365 10.21 3.39 -8.33
CA GLN A 365 9.69 2.46 -7.31
C GLN A 365 10.66 2.32 -6.12
N PHE A 366 11.96 2.22 -6.39
CA PHE A 366 12.99 2.04 -5.36
C PHE A 366 13.32 3.36 -4.67
N VAL A 367 13.21 4.48 -5.40
CA VAL A 367 13.41 5.82 -4.87
C VAL A 367 12.36 6.14 -3.80
N THR A 368 11.09 5.94 -4.14
CA THR A 368 9.95 6.25 -3.27
C THR A 368 9.89 5.30 -2.07
N SER A 369 10.13 4.00 -2.28
CA SER A 369 10.13 3.00 -1.22
C SER A 369 11.30 3.21 -0.24
N ALA A 370 12.51 3.51 -0.74
CA ALA A 370 13.66 3.83 0.10
C ALA A 370 13.45 5.13 0.87
N ALA A 371 12.94 6.19 0.23
CA ALA A 371 12.65 7.45 0.90
C ALA A 371 11.66 7.27 2.06
N PHE A 372 10.61 6.47 1.85
CA PHE A 372 9.66 6.13 2.89
C PHE A 372 10.31 5.36 4.06
N LEU A 373 11.04 4.27 3.77
CA LEU A 373 11.69 3.47 4.80
C LEU A 373 12.70 4.29 5.62
N LEU A 374 13.49 5.14 4.96
CA LEU A 374 14.45 6.01 5.62
C LEU A 374 13.78 7.04 6.52
N ALA A 375 12.67 7.65 6.06
CA ALA A 375 11.91 8.60 6.87
C ALA A 375 11.31 7.93 8.10
N ALA A 376 10.67 6.76 7.93
CA ALA A 376 10.10 6.01 9.05
C ALA A 376 11.19 5.58 10.02
N TYR A 377 12.27 4.98 9.51
CA TYR A 377 13.36 4.51 10.36
C TYR A 377 14.06 5.64 11.11
N ALA A 378 14.26 6.80 10.46
CA ALA A 378 14.77 8.00 11.10
C ALA A 378 13.91 8.43 12.30
N ASP A 379 12.59 8.46 12.13
CA ASP A 379 11.67 8.85 13.20
C ASP A 379 11.73 7.89 14.40
N HIS A 380 11.76 6.58 14.15
CA HIS A 380 11.88 5.59 15.24
C HIS A 380 13.25 5.60 15.91
N LEU A 381 14.34 5.82 15.15
CA LEU A 381 15.68 6.02 15.72
C LEU A 381 15.74 7.28 16.58
N ALA A 382 15.19 8.40 16.11
CA ALA A 382 15.16 9.66 16.84
C ALA A 382 14.36 9.52 18.15
N ALA A 383 13.19 8.87 18.11
CA ALA A 383 12.38 8.61 19.30
C ALA A 383 13.11 7.73 20.33
N ALA A 384 13.94 6.80 19.87
CA ALA A 384 14.77 5.95 20.73
C ALA A 384 16.11 6.59 21.14
N GLY A 385 16.44 7.81 20.68
CA GLY A 385 17.74 8.44 20.93
C GLY A 385 18.93 7.68 20.31
N GLN A 386 18.71 6.99 19.19
CA GLN A 386 19.71 6.16 18.51
C GLN A 386 20.05 6.71 17.11
N ALA A 387 21.14 6.18 16.55
CA ALA A 387 21.59 6.42 15.18
C ALA A 387 21.84 5.08 14.46
N ALA A 388 21.77 5.09 13.12
CA ALA A 388 22.08 3.91 12.32
C ALA A 388 23.60 3.70 12.27
N GLN A 389 24.05 2.47 12.50
CA GLN A 389 25.49 2.14 12.54
C GLN A 389 26.00 1.76 11.14
N CYS A 390 27.02 2.46 10.63
CA CYS A 390 27.62 2.24 9.32
C CYS A 390 29.03 1.62 9.45
N PRO A 391 29.14 0.30 9.71
CA PRO A 391 30.43 -0.35 9.93
C PRO A 391 31.37 -0.22 8.71
N SER A 392 30.83 -0.26 7.49
CA SER A 392 31.60 -0.13 6.24
C SER A 392 32.18 1.27 5.99
N ALA A 393 31.79 2.28 6.77
CA ALA A 393 32.27 3.65 6.69
C ALA A 393 33.11 4.01 7.92
N GLY A 394 34.11 3.18 8.23
CA GLY A 394 35.02 3.38 9.36
C GLY A 394 34.34 3.32 10.73
N GLY A 395 33.19 2.63 10.84
CA GLY A 395 32.39 2.61 12.06
C GLY A 395 31.64 3.92 12.35
N SER A 396 31.45 4.78 11.36
CA SER A 396 30.63 5.99 11.51
C SER A 396 29.16 5.65 11.78
N SER A 397 28.42 6.61 12.32
CA SER A 397 26.96 6.52 12.46
C SER A 397 26.27 7.51 11.52
N ALA A 398 25.06 7.18 11.11
CA ALA A 398 24.15 8.08 10.39
C ALA A 398 23.04 8.53 11.34
N GLN A 399 23.00 9.84 11.59
CA GLN A 399 22.00 10.46 12.46
C GLN A 399 20.62 10.42 11.79
N PRO A 400 19.53 10.35 12.58
CA PRO A 400 18.16 10.44 12.04
C PRO A 400 17.93 11.63 11.09
N SER A 401 18.53 12.79 11.40
CA SER A 401 18.44 13.97 10.55
C SER A 401 19.11 13.79 9.18
N GLU A 402 20.19 13.03 9.10
CA GLU A 402 20.86 12.71 7.83
C GLU A 402 20.00 11.79 6.97
N LEU A 403 19.37 10.79 7.59
CA LEU A 403 18.45 9.86 6.91
C LEU A 403 17.23 10.60 6.36
N LEU A 404 16.61 11.48 7.17
CA LEU A 404 15.46 12.27 6.76
C LEU A 404 15.83 13.31 5.69
N ALA A 405 17.02 13.93 5.77
CA ALA A 405 17.50 14.85 4.76
C ALA A 405 17.74 14.14 3.41
N PHE A 406 18.25 12.91 3.44
CA PHE A 406 18.39 12.11 2.22
C PHE A 406 17.03 11.68 1.66
N ALA A 407 16.10 11.21 2.50
CA ALA A 407 14.73 10.90 2.06
C ALA A 407 14.07 12.12 1.39
N ARG A 408 14.25 13.32 1.97
CA ARG A 408 13.80 14.58 1.37
C ARG A 408 14.45 14.83 0.02
N SER A 409 15.77 14.66 -0.13
CA SER A 409 16.43 14.92 -1.41
C SER A 409 15.91 14.03 -2.54
N GLN A 410 15.54 12.79 -2.24
CA GLN A 410 14.92 11.88 -3.21
C GLN A 410 13.52 12.35 -3.61
N VAL A 411 12.70 12.81 -2.66
CA VAL A 411 11.37 13.37 -2.95
C VAL A 411 11.49 14.68 -3.73
N ASP A 412 12.40 15.57 -3.32
CA ASP A 412 12.65 16.84 -4.00
C ASP A 412 13.11 16.59 -5.45
N TYR A 413 13.95 15.58 -5.67
CA TYR A 413 14.35 15.15 -7.02
C TYR A 413 13.11 14.75 -7.85
N ILE A 414 12.22 13.91 -7.32
CA ILE A 414 10.96 13.54 -8.00
C ILE A 414 10.11 14.77 -8.31
N LEU A 415 10.08 15.76 -7.43
CA LEU A 415 9.24 16.95 -7.57
C LEU A 415 9.88 18.07 -8.43
N GLY A 416 11.11 17.89 -8.90
CA GLY A 416 11.76 18.77 -9.88
C GLY A 416 13.09 19.38 -9.46
N SER A 417 13.60 19.09 -8.25
CA SER A 417 14.95 19.47 -7.84
C SER A 417 16.00 18.51 -8.42
N ASN A 418 16.06 18.46 -9.76
CA ASN A 418 16.94 17.60 -10.53
C ASN A 418 17.60 18.38 -11.68
N PRO A 419 18.62 17.83 -12.36
CA PRO A 419 19.33 18.55 -13.44
C PRO A 419 18.45 19.04 -14.59
N ARG A 420 17.25 18.47 -14.75
CA ARG A 420 16.28 18.84 -15.79
C ARG A 420 15.22 19.86 -15.33
N ALA A 421 15.23 20.25 -14.06
CA ALA A 421 14.20 21.10 -13.45
C ALA A 421 12.75 20.62 -13.79
N THR A 422 12.55 19.30 -13.85
CA THR A 422 11.31 18.67 -14.33
C THR A 422 10.76 17.76 -13.24
N SER A 423 9.52 17.98 -12.81
CA SER A 423 8.81 17.05 -11.93
C SER A 423 8.53 15.74 -12.66
N TYR A 424 8.79 14.60 -12.02
CA TYR A 424 8.35 13.28 -12.46
C TYR A 424 6.98 12.89 -11.90
N MET A 425 6.32 13.79 -11.18
CA MET A 425 4.90 13.68 -10.83
C MET A 425 4.06 14.50 -11.82
N VAL A 426 3.20 13.83 -12.57
CA VAL A 426 2.29 14.45 -13.54
C VAL A 426 1.38 15.46 -12.83
N GLY A 427 1.28 16.67 -13.39
CA GLY A 427 0.42 17.72 -12.85
C GLY A 427 0.99 18.50 -11.67
N TYR A 428 2.23 18.23 -11.25
CA TYR A 428 2.94 18.98 -10.20
C TYR A 428 4.09 19.82 -10.78
N GLY A 429 4.28 21.03 -10.26
CA GLY A 429 5.33 21.95 -10.71
C GLY A 429 5.04 22.59 -12.08
N ALA A 430 6.00 23.40 -12.56
CA ALA A 430 5.87 24.11 -13.84
C ALA A 430 6.08 23.19 -15.06
N THR A 431 7.01 22.24 -14.94
CA THR A 431 7.40 21.29 -15.99
C THR A 431 7.21 19.87 -15.48
N TYR A 432 6.44 19.06 -16.20
CA TYR A 432 6.13 17.67 -15.85
C TYR A 432 5.74 16.85 -17.10
N PRO A 433 5.83 15.50 -17.06
CA PRO A 433 5.43 14.63 -18.16
C PRO A 433 4.00 14.84 -18.61
N ARG A 434 3.81 14.95 -19.93
CA ARG A 434 2.52 15.15 -20.59
C ARG A 434 2.09 13.91 -21.38
N GLN A 435 2.98 12.95 -21.59
CA GLN A 435 2.76 11.76 -22.42
C GLN A 435 2.97 10.46 -21.64
N ALA A 436 2.48 10.38 -20.39
CA ALA A 436 2.56 9.16 -19.59
C ALA A 436 2.03 7.92 -20.36
N HIS A 437 2.73 6.80 -20.26
CA HIS A 437 2.31 5.51 -20.81
C HIS A 437 1.08 4.99 -20.03
N HIS A 438 -0.11 5.44 -20.42
CA HIS A 438 -1.34 5.11 -19.70
C HIS A 438 -2.57 5.15 -20.61
N ARG A 439 -3.26 4.01 -20.80
CA ARG A 439 -4.39 3.88 -21.73
C ARG A 439 -5.54 4.83 -21.40
N GLY A 440 -5.99 4.83 -20.15
CA GLY A 440 -7.09 5.71 -19.71
C GLY A 440 -6.75 7.21 -19.81
N ALA A 441 -5.47 7.58 -19.78
CA ALA A 441 -5.05 8.98 -19.85
C ALA A 441 -4.88 9.44 -21.31
N SER A 442 -4.32 8.57 -22.14
CA SER A 442 -3.94 8.85 -23.53
C SER A 442 -5.12 8.84 -24.51
N ILE A 443 -6.23 8.19 -24.18
CA ILE A 443 -7.43 8.13 -25.00
C ILE A 443 -8.48 9.09 -24.43
N VAL A 444 -9.16 9.86 -25.28
CA VAL A 444 -10.22 10.78 -24.83
C VAL A 444 -11.25 10.07 -23.94
N SER A 445 -11.64 10.69 -22.83
CA SER A 445 -12.62 10.12 -21.90
C SER A 445 -13.90 9.63 -22.59
N VAL A 446 -14.42 8.48 -22.15
CA VAL A 446 -15.72 7.95 -22.60
C VAL A 446 -16.88 8.92 -22.32
N LYS A 447 -16.75 9.78 -21.31
CA LYS A 447 -17.75 10.82 -21.00
C LYS A 447 -17.72 11.99 -21.97
N ALA A 448 -16.56 12.28 -22.55
CA ALA A 448 -16.40 13.33 -23.55
C ALA A 448 -16.72 12.82 -24.96
N ASN A 449 -16.32 11.58 -25.27
CA ASN A 449 -16.67 10.91 -26.51
C ASN A 449 -17.02 9.43 -26.23
N PRO A 450 -18.30 9.04 -26.29
CA PRO A 450 -18.76 7.70 -25.99
C PRO A 450 -18.54 6.70 -27.14
N SER A 451 -18.03 7.14 -28.30
CA SER A 451 -17.72 6.23 -29.40
C SER A 451 -16.69 5.20 -28.96
N PHE A 452 -16.98 3.92 -29.20
CA PHE A 452 -16.12 2.79 -28.87
C PHE A 452 -14.74 2.92 -29.52
N VAL A 453 -13.67 2.72 -28.73
CA VAL A 453 -12.29 2.65 -29.21
C VAL A 453 -11.84 1.20 -29.23
N SER A 454 -11.76 0.60 -30.42
CA SER A 454 -11.32 -0.79 -30.58
C SER A 454 -9.83 -0.96 -30.33
N CYS A 455 -9.42 -2.20 -30.02
CA CYS A 455 -8.06 -2.64 -29.73
C CYS A 455 -6.98 -1.96 -30.61
N GLN A 456 -7.06 -2.13 -31.93
CA GLN A 456 -6.08 -1.61 -32.87
C GLN A 456 -6.29 -0.13 -33.22
N ALA A 457 -7.52 0.37 -33.14
CA ALA A 457 -7.80 1.80 -33.32
C ALA A 457 -7.13 2.64 -32.22
N GLY A 458 -7.02 2.11 -31.01
CA GLY A 458 -6.24 2.67 -29.92
C GLY A 458 -4.80 2.97 -30.29
N TYR A 459 -4.11 1.99 -30.86
CA TYR A 459 -2.71 2.12 -31.28
C TYR A 459 -2.54 3.14 -32.40
N SER A 460 -3.33 3.00 -33.47
CA SER A 460 -3.23 3.87 -34.64
C SER A 460 -3.65 5.32 -34.35
N SER A 461 -4.62 5.50 -33.45
CA SER A 461 -5.22 6.81 -33.21
C SER A 461 -4.68 7.53 -31.98
N TRP A 462 -4.17 6.84 -30.96
CA TRP A 462 -3.85 7.47 -29.66
C TRP A 462 -2.44 7.17 -29.16
N TYR A 463 -2.00 5.91 -29.20
CA TYR A 463 -0.72 5.49 -28.62
C TYR A 463 0.49 6.25 -29.19
N HIS A 464 0.55 6.42 -30.52
CA HIS A 464 1.67 7.10 -31.18
C HIS A 464 1.52 8.62 -31.32
N ARG A 465 0.47 9.24 -30.75
CA ARG A 465 0.29 10.70 -30.85
C ARG A 465 1.37 11.44 -30.08
N ARG A 466 2.08 12.36 -30.72
CA ARG A 466 3.10 13.21 -30.06
C ARG A 466 2.52 14.34 -29.20
N SER A 467 1.20 14.51 -29.22
CA SER A 467 0.50 15.46 -28.35
C SER A 467 0.42 14.93 -26.91
N ALA A 468 0.24 15.86 -25.97
CA ALA A 468 -0.11 15.52 -24.59
C ALA A 468 -1.32 14.57 -24.50
N ASN A 469 -1.36 13.77 -23.44
CA ASN A 469 -2.51 12.94 -23.08
C ASN A 469 -3.75 13.82 -22.87
N PRO A 470 -4.91 13.50 -23.47
CA PRO A 470 -6.13 14.29 -23.37
C PRO A 470 -6.69 14.35 -21.94
N ASN A 471 -6.46 13.32 -21.13
CA ASN A 471 -6.84 13.34 -19.72
C ASN A 471 -5.58 13.49 -18.87
N LEU A 472 -5.56 14.53 -18.01
CA LEU A 472 -4.46 14.73 -17.08
C LEU A 472 -4.49 13.62 -16.01
N LEU A 473 -3.44 12.80 -15.97
CA LEU A 473 -3.24 11.75 -14.97
C LEU A 473 -2.62 12.35 -13.70
N ASP A 474 -3.37 13.26 -13.07
CA ASP A 474 -2.84 14.10 -11.99
C ASP A 474 -2.31 13.26 -10.81
N GLY A 475 -1.07 13.56 -10.39
CA GLY A 475 -0.38 12.90 -9.30
C GLY A 475 0.31 11.59 -9.63
N ALA A 476 0.20 11.05 -10.85
CA ALA A 476 0.96 9.87 -11.25
C ALA A 476 2.45 10.14 -11.20
N THR A 477 3.20 9.29 -10.50
CA THR A 477 4.67 9.33 -10.49
C THR A 477 5.21 8.32 -11.50
N VAL A 478 5.80 8.82 -12.58
CA VAL A 478 6.31 8.00 -13.69
C VAL A 478 7.65 7.32 -13.31
N GLY A 479 8.09 6.38 -14.14
CA GLY A 479 9.29 5.58 -13.95
C GLY A 479 10.60 6.35 -13.76
N GLY A 480 10.66 7.59 -14.27
CA GLY A 480 11.74 8.54 -14.02
C GLY A 480 12.87 8.48 -15.05
N PRO A 481 13.99 9.18 -14.80
CA PRO A 481 15.10 9.26 -15.74
C PRO A 481 15.96 8.00 -15.78
N ASP A 482 16.81 7.91 -16.80
CA ASP A 482 17.89 6.93 -16.88
C ASP A 482 19.03 7.20 -15.88
N GLU A 483 20.08 6.37 -15.93
CA GLU A 483 21.23 6.45 -15.01
C GLU A 483 22.05 7.74 -15.10
N TYR A 484 21.79 8.56 -16.13
CA TYR A 484 22.48 9.81 -16.43
C TYR A 484 21.57 11.03 -16.31
N ASP A 485 20.44 10.90 -15.61
CA ASP A 485 19.42 11.93 -15.43
C ASP A 485 18.71 12.35 -16.74
N ASN A 486 18.81 11.58 -17.83
CA ASN A 486 18.06 11.88 -19.06
C ASN A 486 16.63 11.33 -18.97
N PHE A 487 15.68 12.08 -19.51
CA PHE A 487 14.28 11.70 -19.55
C PHE A 487 13.63 12.13 -20.87
N ALA A 488 12.94 11.20 -21.52
CA ALA A 488 12.15 11.44 -22.72
C ALA A 488 10.65 11.24 -22.40
N ASP A 489 9.89 12.34 -22.45
CA ASP A 489 8.43 12.36 -22.26
C ASP A 489 7.71 11.82 -23.51
N GLU A 490 7.86 10.51 -23.73
CA GLU A 490 7.31 9.78 -24.87
C GLU A 490 6.44 8.62 -24.37
N ARG A 491 5.21 8.53 -24.89
CA ARG A 491 4.23 7.52 -24.44
C ARG A 491 4.67 6.09 -24.71
N ASP A 492 5.47 5.88 -25.74
CA ASP A 492 6.06 4.60 -26.11
C ASP A 492 7.34 4.26 -25.32
N ASN A 493 7.87 5.19 -24.54
CA ASN A 493 8.98 4.98 -23.61
C ASN A 493 8.46 4.52 -22.23
N TYR A 494 7.83 3.34 -22.19
CA TYR A 494 7.20 2.80 -20.98
C TYR A 494 8.18 2.64 -19.81
N GLU A 495 9.48 2.42 -20.07
CA GLU A 495 10.49 2.33 -19.00
C GLU A 495 10.52 3.59 -18.10
N GLN A 496 10.36 4.76 -18.72
CA GLN A 496 10.46 6.07 -18.05
C GLN A 496 9.09 6.72 -17.80
N THR A 497 8.12 6.55 -18.69
CA THR A 497 6.85 7.30 -18.67
C THR A 497 5.67 6.51 -18.11
N GLU A 498 5.83 5.22 -17.80
CA GLU A 498 4.82 4.44 -17.10
C GLU A 498 4.77 4.80 -15.62
N ALA A 499 3.57 4.98 -15.09
CA ALA A 499 3.32 5.12 -13.66
C ALA A 499 2.67 3.84 -13.13
N THR A 500 3.00 3.46 -11.91
CA THR A 500 2.46 2.25 -11.27
C THR A 500 1.92 2.59 -9.89
N THR A 501 0.96 1.82 -9.39
CA THR A 501 0.35 2.08 -8.07
C THR A 501 1.38 2.06 -6.93
N TYR A 502 2.37 1.18 -7.03
CA TYR A 502 3.40 1.00 -6.02
C TYR A 502 4.49 2.08 -6.00
N ASN A 503 4.57 2.96 -7.02
CA ASN A 503 5.38 4.18 -6.94
C ASN A 503 4.76 5.20 -5.97
N ASN A 504 3.44 5.37 -6.06
CA ASN A 504 2.71 6.39 -5.29
C ASN A 504 2.45 5.96 -3.83
N ALA A 505 2.33 4.66 -3.56
CA ALA A 505 1.93 4.14 -2.25
C ALA A 505 2.91 4.48 -1.09
N PRO A 506 4.23 4.33 -1.24
CA PRO A 506 5.18 4.84 -0.25
C PRO A 506 5.34 6.37 -0.31
N LEU A 507 5.17 6.97 -1.50
CA LEU A 507 5.35 8.40 -1.71
C LEU A 507 4.37 9.25 -0.89
N MET A 508 3.09 8.84 -0.81
CA MET A 508 2.10 9.57 0.00
C MET A 508 2.51 9.66 1.49
N GLY A 509 3.15 8.62 2.04
CA GLY A 509 3.64 8.63 3.42
C GLY A 509 4.74 9.66 3.63
N VAL A 510 5.79 9.61 2.81
CA VAL A 510 6.93 10.54 2.95
C VAL A 510 6.51 11.99 2.64
N LEU A 511 5.60 12.22 1.69
CA LEU A 511 5.04 13.55 1.43
C LEU A 511 4.29 14.10 2.65
N ALA A 512 3.45 13.28 3.30
CA ALA A 512 2.78 13.67 4.54
C ALA A 512 3.80 14.01 5.64
N ARG A 513 4.85 13.20 5.78
CA ARG A 513 5.92 13.45 6.75
C ARG A 513 6.68 14.75 6.50
N LEU A 514 6.95 15.09 5.24
CA LEU A 514 7.65 16.32 4.85
C LEU A 514 6.75 17.57 4.96
N ALA A 515 5.45 17.43 4.66
CA ALA A 515 4.45 18.49 4.79
C ALA A 515 4.27 19.02 6.22
N ALA A 516 4.65 18.23 7.23
CA ALA A 516 4.62 18.62 8.64
C ALA A 516 5.81 19.48 9.08
N GLY A 517 6.86 19.60 8.26
CA GLY A 517 8.08 20.37 8.59
C GLY A 517 8.91 19.77 9.74
N HIS A 518 9.86 20.55 10.26
CA HIS A 518 10.76 20.14 11.35
C HIS A 518 10.07 20.05 12.74
N GLY A 519 8.86 20.61 12.89
CA GLY A 519 8.13 20.71 14.16
C GLY A 519 7.16 19.54 14.44
N GLY A 520 6.97 18.61 13.50
CA GLY A 520 6.04 17.48 13.65
C GLY A 520 6.52 16.34 14.57
N GLY A 521 7.71 16.45 15.15
CA GLY A 521 8.39 15.39 15.91
C GLY A 521 7.87 15.10 17.32
N ARG A 522 6.70 15.61 17.73
CA ARG A 522 6.06 15.14 18.96
C ARG A 522 5.19 13.93 18.66
N PHE A 523 5.86 12.78 18.58
CA PHE A 523 5.27 11.46 18.43
C PHE A 523 4.38 11.13 19.62
N GLY A 524 3.08 11.42 19.51
CA GLY A 524 2.09 10.69 20.28
C GLY A 524 1.91 9.32 19.66
N HIS A 525 2.75 8.35 20.02
CA HIS A 525 2.49 6.94 19.73
C HIS A 525 1.13 6.57 20.35
N HIS A 526 0.15 6.21 19.54
CA HIS A 526 -0.80 5.20 19.99
C HIS A 526 -0.08 3.86 19.81
N SER A 527 0.70 3.50 20.83
CA SER A 527 1.14 2.12 21.00
C SER A 527 -0.12 1.28 21.09
N VAL A 528 -0.34 0.39 20.14
CA VAL A 528 -1.39 -0.63 20.27
C VAL A 528 -0.93 -1.81 21.13
N ALA A 529 0.35 -1.81 21.53
CA ALA A 529 0.87 -2.74 22.53
C ALA A 529 0.58 -2.31 23.98
N ALA A 530 0.09 -1.08 24.22
CA ALA A 530 -0.17 -0.58 25.58
C ALA A 530 -1.51 -1.04 26.18
N ASP A 531 -2.43 -1.59 25.36
CA ASP A 531 -3.77 -2.01 25.80
C ASP A 531 -3.97 -3.54 25.84
N LEU A 532 -2.89 -4.33 25.80
CA LEU A 532 -2.97 -5.78 25.99
C LEU A 532 -2.63 -6.13 27.46
N PRO A 533 -3.52 -6.83 28.20
CA PRO A 533 -3.18 -7.32 29.53
C PRO A 533 -2.07 -8.36 29.42
N ALA A 534 -1.04 -8.21 30.25
CA ALA A 534 0.10 -9.12 30.33
C ALA A 534 -0.37 -10.57 30.57
N GLU A 535 0.11 -11.51 29.75
CA GLU A 535 -0.06 -12.94 29.98
C GLU A 535 0.58 -13.34 31.32
N ALA A 536 -0.25 -13.75 32.28
CA ALA A 536 0.21 -14.36 33.51
C ALA A 536 0.69 -15.79 33.22
N SER A 537 1.98 -16.03 33.39
CA SER A 537 2.55 -17.38 33.42
C SER A 537 1.98 -18.16 34.60
N SER A 538 1.20 -19.22 34.37
CA SER A 538 0.76 -20.12 35.44
C SER A 538 1.71 -21.31 35.57
N SER A 539 2.54 -21.30 36.61
CA SER A 539 3.08 -22.53 37.17
C SER A 539 2.05 -23.11 38.13
N THR A 540 1.76 -24.40 37.95
CA THR A 540 0.81 -25.18 38.75
C THR A 540 1.35 -25.48 40.14
N ALA A 541 0.63 -25.07 41.18
CA ALA A 541 0.61 -25.74 42.48
C ALA A 541 -0.77 -25.60 43.12
N ILE A 542 -1.42 -26.74 43.33
CA ILE A 542 -2.75 -26.89 43.93
C ILE A 542 -2.63 -26.69 45.44
N ASN A 543 -3.46 -25.82 46.03
CA ASN A 543 -3.99 -26.07 47.36
C ASN A 543 -5.36 -25.41 47.57
N ARG A 544 -6.34 -26.26 47.90
CA ARG A 544 -7.73 -25.90 48.20
C ARG A 544 -7.82 -25.28 49.59
N THR A 545 -8.49 -24.13 49.71
CA THR A 545 -9.36 -23.83 50.85
C THR A 545 -10.41 -22.79 50.43
N SER A 546 -11.64 -23.05 50.83
CA SER A 546 -12.89 -22.39 50.49
C SER A 546 -13.17 -21.13 51.32
N LEU A 547 -13.75 -20.08 50.72
CA LEU A 547 -14.71 -19.11 51.31
C LEU A 547 -15.12 -18.02 50.26
N PRO A 548 -16.21 -17.25 50.49
CA PRO A 548 -17.52 -17.34 49.85
C PRO A 548 -17.75 -16.40 48.64
N SER A 549 -18.86 -16.62 47.93
CA SER A 549 -19.30 -15.91 46.73
C SER A 549 -19.37 -14.38 46.86
N PRO A 550 -18.84 -13.62 45.88
CA PRO A 550 -19.21 -12.23 45.65
C PRO A 550 -20.25 -12.12 44.53
N THR A 551 -21.29 -11.33 44.79
CA THR A 551 -22.30 -10.85 43.84
C THR A 551 -21.62 -10.18 42.62
N PRO A 552 -22.03 -10.41 41.36
CA PRO A 552 -21.32 -9.84 40.22
C PRO A 552 -21.63 -8.35 40.08
N ALA A 553 -20.59 -7.52 40.12
CA ALA A 553 -20.58 -6.22 39.47
C ALA A 553 -20.61 -6.43 37.95
N ALA A 554 -21.42 -5.63 37.25
CA ALA A 554 -21.62 -5.72 35.81
C ALA A 554 -20.36 -5.32 35.02
N PRO A 555 -20.00 -6.02 33.93
CA PRO A 555 -18.94 -5.59 33.03
C PRO A 555 -19.47 -4.52 32.05
N GLU A 556 -18.86 -3.34 32.08
CA GLU A 556 -18.97 -2.34 31.01
C GLU A 556 -18.38 -2.92 29.72
N HIS A 557 -19.11 -2.77 28.61
CA HIS A 557 -18.83 -3.25 27.24
C HIS A 557 -19.38 -4.62 26.80
N ALA A 558 -20.47 -5.10 27.40
CA ALA A 558 -21.35 -6.06 26.72
C ALA A 558 -22.34 -5.32 25.81
N SER A 559 -22.55 -5.79 24.58
CA SER A 559 -23.65 -5.34 23.73
C SER A 559 -24.97 -5.46 24.52
N PRO A 560 -25.85 -4.44 24.55
CA PRO A 560 -27.17 -4.52 25.16
C PRO A 560 -28.10 -5.48 24.41
N ILE A 561 -27.66 -6.05 23.28
CA ILE A 561 -28.40 -7.06 22.54
C ILE A 561 -27.88 -8.44 22.89
N GLU A 562 -28.77 -9.28 23.40
CA GLU A 562 -28.50 -10.68 23.65
C GLU A 562 -29.12 -11.56 22.56
N ILE A 563 -28.39 -12.60 22.16
CA ILE A 563 -28.86 -13.60 21.20
C ILE A 563 -28.88 -14.95 21.90
N GLU A 564 -30.06 -15.56 21.96
CA GLU A 564 -30.24 -16.94 22.41
C GLU A 564 -30.66 -17.81 21.22
N GLN A 565 -30.10 -19.01 21.13
CA GLN A 565 -30.42 -19.96 20.06
C GLN A 565 -30.72 -21.33 20.65
N ASN A 566 -31.90 -21.86 20.35
CA ASN A 566 -32.39 -23.12 20.90
C ASN A 566 -32.87 -24.06 19.78
N ALA A 567 -32.47 -25.33 19.85
CA ALA A 567 -33.06 -26.38 19.01
C ALA A 567 -34.50 -26.63 19.48
N THR A 568 -35.46 -26.52 18.55
CA THR A 568 -36.90 -26.61 18.86
C THR A 568 -37.56 -27.87 18.30
N ALA A 569 -36.99 -28.46 17.25
CA ALA A 569 -37.45 -29.72 16.68
C ALA A 569 -36.32 -30.39 15.90
N SER A 570 -36.40 -31.70 15.72
CA SER A 570 -35.55 -32.46 14.81
C SER A 570 -36.33 -33.59 14.15
N TRP A 571 -36.04 -33.88 12.88
CA TRP A 571 -36.63 -34.99 12.15
C TRP A 571 -35.61 -35.57 11.16
N THR A 572 -35.81 -36.81 10.75
CA THR A 572 -34.97 -37.47 9.75
C THR A 572 -35.76 -37.66 8.47
N GLU A 573 -35.24 -37.16 7.36
CA GLU A 573 -35.82 -37.33 6.03
C GLU A 573 -34.74 -37.81 5.07
N ARG A 574 -35.00 -38.93 4.37
CA ARG A 574 -34.08 -39.54 3.40
C ARG A 574 -32.66 -39.79 3.96
N GLY A 575 -32.57 -40.25 5.21
CA GLY A 575 -31.31 -40.55 5.88
C GLY A 575 -30.51 -39.34 6.37
N LYS A 576 -31.05 -38.12 6.26
CA LYS A 576 -30.45 -36.90 6.84
C LYS A 576 -31.31 -36.38 7.98
N THR A 577 -30.68 -36.07 9.12
CA THR A 577 -31.35 -35.45 10.26
C THR A 577 -31.30 -33.93 10.13
N TYR A 578 -32.47 -33.30 10.15
CA TYR A 578 -32.64 -31.86 10.15
C TYR A 578 -33.00 -31.37 11.56
N HIS A 579 -32.50 -30.19 11.90
CA HIS A 579 -32.82 -29.50 13.14
C HIS A 579 -33.43 -28.14 12.81
N ARG A 580 -34.52 -27.79 13.52
CA ARG A 580 -35.11 -26.45 13.52
C ARG A 580 -34.61 -25.69 14.73
N TYR A 581 -33.91 -24.59 14.50
CA TYR A 581 -33.43 -23.70 15.54
C TYR A 581 -34.31 -22.44 15.59
N ALA A 582 -34.70 -22.05 16.80
CA ALA A 582 -35.28 -20.75 17.07
C ALA A 582 -34.20 -19.84 17.67
N VAL A 583 -34.07 -18.66 17.09
CA VAL A 583 -33.18 -17.60 17.55
C VAL A 583 -34.04 -16.49 18.12
N THR A 584 -33.70 -16.03 19.32
CA THR A 584 -34.34 -14.91 19.99
C THR A 584 -33.29 -13.83 20.21
N VAL A 585 -33.59 -12.63 19.72
CA VAL A 585 -32.75 -11.45 19.86
C VAL A 585 -33.45 -10.50 20.83
N THR A 586 -32.84 -10.22 21.97
CA THR A 586 -33.43 -9.45 23.07
C THR A 586 -32.69 -8.14 23.27
N ASN A 587 -33.41 -7.02 23.28
CA ASN A 587 -32.87 -5.74 23.72
C ASN A 587 -32.89 -5.66 25.25
N ARG A 588 -31.74 -5.85 25.89
CA ARG A 588 -31.53 -5.72 27.34
C ARG A 588 -31.16 -4.31 27.79
N SER A 589 -31.27 -3.30 26.92
CA SER A 589 -31.19 -1.92 27.38
C SER A 589 -32.31 -1.65 28.39
N LEU A 590 -32.00 -0.87 29.43
CA LEU A 590 -32.95 -0.51 30.47
C LEU A 590 -34.05 0.44 29.96
N ILE A 591 -33.70 1.33 29.02
CA ILE A 591 -34.60 2.39 28.54
C ILE A 591 -34.52 2.68 27.04
N LYS A 592 -33.47 2.22 26.33
CA LYS A 592 -33.23 2.62 24.94
C LYS A 592 -33.86 1.65 23.95
N THR A 593 -34.34 2.18 22.83
CA THR A 593 -34.91 1.40 21.73
C THR A 593 -33.84 1.14 20.67
N VAL A 594 -33.82 -0.07 20.15
CA VAL A 594 -32.88 -0.50 19.11
C VAL A 594 -33.55 -0.32 17.76
N HIS A 595 -32.96 0.51 16.91
CA HIS A 595 -33.39 0.75 15.53
C HIS A 595 -32.38 0.17 14.56
N GLU A 596 -32.83 -0.16 13.34
CA GLU A 596 -31.95 -0.63 12.26
C GLU A 596 -31.07 -1.82 12.70
N LEU A 597 -31.67 -2.81 13.38
CA LEU A 597 -30.96 -3.99 13.84
C LEU A 597 -30.54 -4.87 12.65
N HIS A 598 -29.24 -5.02 12.46
CA HIS A 598 -28.62 -5.90 11.48
C HIS A 598 -28.06 -7.16 12.15
N ILE A 599 -28.40 -8.31 11.57
CA ILE A 599 -28.07 -9.65 12.08
C ILE A 599 -27.19 -10.35 11.04
N GLY A 600 -26.01 -10.80 11.47
CA GLY A 600 -25.14 -11.69 10.74
C GLY A 600 -25.49 -13.13 11.01
N ILE A 601 -25.54 -13.96 9.96
CA ILE A 601 -25.69 -15.41 10.06
C ILE A 601 -24.64 -16.04 9.15
N SER A 602 -23.77 -16.90 9.69
CA SER A 602 -22.86 -17.76 8.90
C SER A 602 -23.07 -19.23 9.22
N LYS A 603 -22.51 -20.11 8.38
CA LYS A 603 -22.78 -21.56 8.41
C LYS A 603 -24.28 -21.90 8.35
N LEU A 604 -25.04 -21.08 7.62
CA LEU A 604 -26.46 -21.31 7.32
C LEU A 604 -26.57 -22.05 5.98
N TYR A 605 -27.00 -23.31 6.02
CA TYR A 605 -27.11 -24.17 4.84
C TYR A 605 -28.55 -24.46 4.42
N GLY A 606 -29.53 -23.98 5.19
CA GLY A 606 -30.95 -24.13 4.88
C GLY A 606 -31.71 -22.81 4.92
N GLN A 607 -33.04 -22.90 4.90
CA GLN A 607 -33.90 -21.72 4.85
C GLN A 607 -34.03 -21.06 6.24
N VAL A 608 -34.18 -19.74 6.22
CA VAL A 608 -34.44 -18.88 7.38
C VAL A 608 -35.76 -18.14 7.19
N TRP A 609 -36.54 -18.00 8.26
CA TRP A 609 -37.84 -17.34 8.28
C TRP A 609 -37.92 -16.37 9.47
N GLY A 610 -38.63 -15.26 9.29
CA GLY A 610 -38.82 -14.24 10.34
C GLY A 610 -37.82 -13.09 10.30
N VAL A 611 -36.97 -13.02 9.26
CA VAL A 611 -36.07 -11.90 8.96
C VAL A 611 -36.02 -11.64 7.46
N ASP A 612 -35.80 -10.39 7.07
CA ASP A 612 -35.64 -9.98 5.67
C ASP A 612 -34.16 -9.92 5.28
N LYS A 613 -33.82 -10.30 4.04
CA LYS A 613 -32.44 -10.26 3.54
C LYS A 613 -32.03 -8.82 3.21
N ALA A 614 -30.87 -8.38 3.70
CA ALA A 614 -30.29 -7.05 3.47
C ALA A 614 -28.91 -7.12 2.81
N ARG A 615 -28.37 -5.97 2.38
CA ARG A 615 -27.05 -5.86 1.69
C ARG A 615 -25.89 -6.50 2.47
N TYR A 616 -25.95 -6.51 3.80
CA TYR A 616 -24.89 -7.01 4.70
C TYR A 616 -25.42 -7.97 5.78
N GLY A 617 -26.32 -8.89 5.43
CA GLY A 617 -26.88 -9.89 6.35
C GLY A 617 -28.41 -9.92 6.34
N TYR A 618 -29.02 -9.90 7.52
CA TYR A 618 -30.46 -9.95 7.73
C TYR A 618 -30.93 -8.79 8.61
N VAL A 619 -32.18 -8.38 8.48
CA VAL A 619 -32.84 -7.36 9.31
C VAL A 619 -34.18 -7.87 9.80
N LEU A 620 -34.73 -7.25 10.84
CA LEU A 620 -36.09 -7.54 11.28
C LEU A 620 -37.09 -7.20 10.16
N PRO A 621 -38.21 -7.94 10.05
CA PRO A 621 -39.20 -7.70 9.01
C PRO A 621 -39.70 -6.25 9.01
N SER A 622 -40.04 -5.71 7.85
CA SER A 622 -40.52 -4.32 7.70
C SER A 622 -41.66 -3.90 8.65
N GLY A 623 -42.49 -4.84 9.13
CA GLY A 623 -43.52 -4.59 10.15
C GLY A 623 -43.02 -4.45 11.60
N LEU A 624 -41.72 -4.65 11.85
CA LEU A 624 -41.07 -4.56 13.15
C LEU A 624 -39.72 -3.81 13.05
N PRO A 625 -39.71 -2.51 12.69
CA PRO A 625 -38.49 -1.76 12.35
C PRO A 625 -37.60 -1.42 13.55
N SER A 626 -38.09 -1.64 14.78
CA SER A 626 -37.39 -1.32 16.02
C SER A 626 -37.72 -2.30 17.13
N LEU A 627 -36.79 -2.50 18.06
CA LEU A 627 -36.90 -3.39 19.20
C LEU A 627 -36.81 -2.58 20.51
N PRO A 628 -37.93 -2.30 21.20
CA PRO A 628 -37.95 -1.53 22.45
C PRO A 628 -37.18 -2.20 23.59
N ALA A 629 -36.84 -1.43 24.62
CA ALA A 629 -36.21 -1.92 25.84
C ALA A 629 -36.99 -3.11 26.46
N GLY A 630 -36.28 -4.19 26.77
CA GLY A 630 -36.84 -5.43 27.33
C GLY A 630 -37.66 -6.28 26.35
N LYS A 631 -37.72 -5.93 25.06
CA LYS A 631 -38.44 -6.71 24.04
C LYS A 631 -37.51 -7.61 23.25
N SER A 632 -38.11 -8.66 22.70
CA SER A 632 -37.41 -9.66 21.88
C SER A 632 -38.08 -9.82 20.53
N ALA A 633 -37.26 -10.11 19.52
CA ALA A 633 -37.70 -10.58 18.21
C ALA A 633 -37.14 -11.97 17.97
N SER A 634 -37.91 -12.84 17.30
CA SER A 634 -37.48 -14.21 17.05
C SER A 634 -37.57 -14.56 15.57
N PHE A 635 -36.61 -15.36 15.12
CA PHE A 635 -36.59 -15.93 13.78
C PHE A 635 -36.13 -17.38 13.85
N VAL A 636 -36.36 -18.14 12.79
CA VAL A 636 -36.09 -19.59 12.79
C VAL A 636 -35.35 -20.00 11.56
N TYR A 637 -34.49 -21.00 11.68
CA TYR A 637 -33.86 -21.65 10.53
C TYR A 637 -33.83 -23.16 10.68
N VAL A 638 -33.77 -23.86 9.56
CA VAL A 638 -33.73 -25.32 9.50
C VAL A 638 -32.48 -25.74 8.75
N GLN A 639 -31.68 -26.66 9.31
CA GLN A 639 -30.56 -27.26 8.59
C GLN A 639 -30.18 -28.64 9.12
N ALA A 640 -29.48 -29.41 8.28
CA ALA A 640 -28.92 -30.73 8.62
C ALA A 640 -27.46 -30.66 9.13
N ALA A 641 -27.03 -29.49 9.56
CA ALA A 641 -25.68 -29.18 10.05
C ALA A 641 -25.73 -28.74 11.53
N PRO A 642 -24.58 -28.65 12.23
CA PRO A 642 -24.51 -27.98 13.54
C PRO A 642 -25.15 -26.59 13.51
N PRO A 643 -25.53 -26.01 14.66
CA PRO A 643 -26.20 -24.70 14.69
C PRO A 643 -25.41 -23.61 13.95
N ALA A 644 -26.12 -22.70 13.28
CA ALA A 644 -25.53 -21.59 12.53
C ALA A 644 -25.00 -20.54 13.51
N ASP A 645 -23.89 -19.89 13.15
CA ASP A 645 -23.35 -18.81 13.97
C ASP A 645 -24.20 -17.56 13.73
N VAL A 646 -24.76 -16.97 14.79
CA VAL A 646 -25.61 -15.77 14.71
C VAL A 646 -25.04 -14.67 15.61
N TRP A 647 -24.88 -13.47 15.07
CA TRP A 647 -24.39 -12.31 15.82
C TRP A 647 -25.04 -11.00 15.32
N VAL A 648 -24.95 -9.94 16.12
CA VAL A 648 -25.37 -8.60 15.70
C VAL A 648 -24.25 -7.94 14.91
N THR A 649 -24.54 -7.45 13.70
CA THR A 649 -23.57 -6.73 12.85
C THR A 649 -23.66 -5.22 12.98
N GLY A 650 -24.79 -4.68 13.46
CA GLY A 650 -24.95 -3.26 13.75
C GLY A 650 -26.36 -2.90 14.20
N TYR A 651 -26.50 -1.77 14.88
CA TYR A 651 -27.78 -1.16 15.26
C TYR A 651 -27.59 0.30 15.69
N LYS A 652 -28.69 1.06 15.75
CA LYS A 652 -28.77 2.38 16.39
C LYS A 652 -29.49 2.25 17.72
N LEU A 653 -28.86 2.71 18.80
CA LEU A 653 -29.46 2.71 20.14
C LEU A 653 -29.92 4.12 20.50
N LEU A 654 -31.24 4.34 20.48
CA LEU A 654 -31.87 5.65 20.72
C LEU A 654 -32.55 5.71 22.09
#